data_AF-A0AAU9CQ39-F1
#
_entry.id   AF-A0AAU9CQ39-F1
#
_cell.length_a   1.000
_cell.length_b   1.000
_cell.length_c   1.000
_cell.angle_alpha   90.00
_cell.angle_beta   90.00
_cell.angle_gamma   90.00
#
_symmetry.space_group_name_H-M   'P 1'
#
loop_
_entity.id
_entity.type
_entity.pdbx_description
1 polymer ?
#
loop_
_entity_poly.entity_id
_entity_poly.type
_entity_poly.pdbx_seq_one_letter_code
_entity_poly.pdbx_strand_id
1 'polypeptide(L)'
;MEHSESASSAVSQGTDTSQLGQASQEASAPQSEPAAQQKPQSTASAQAASPTQAVASSDTSTQEVGSVVYNACEGSLAGDGALAHGTEISATDTATGASMDSGWNNNTAILDLTKSGPAIDGHVKIANDSNERLKVEEIVLLHRFGKTDEQLADQCRPDVVVDEGRVQNDSLSLGLDNEEIRYSIKAGEYKTLAELRAAHPDFSWSQVIAIMSVGYLNPSSSVDAVIPLTIANYDSIKSQVESLAQGNGSDELTSSGSRLFDLGAYAYYWRGADFRTIPAAGSSIAVGAPYTSLMDSIRQMTRGEAHWDATVMTVDKNGTRVYDPAPKEVQDALKPLAYSDFEFTNRGVVSDVLYTDGQFDIKLENAFNSIKDLGYTVNILPDGSDIWPYYSYTTRGNDGSVIHTNEVIYLQVSQVFDTKDLTLDQPGPWRPTDNLVSAQIERYHQGSMRLTGTSNLKDSGDYDFELFDTHHQLVASGHGDQPVERLAPGEYQVCYSYAINPTHKVSKTAYVTVTDPSTRPEGPHDNPREPDSPASPADPTAPKTPSADPAAEKLLHSQAEQAPEAPAKSEVGPGDAVQVGVAASASRAQSHVIPRLGDQGSSTANTASVQGTGVAALLGIVVTAVAATRTRLRSHRD
;
A
#
# COMPACT_ATOMS: atom_id res chain seq x y z
N MET A 1 -57.73 0.53 41.95
CA MET A 1 -57.24 -0.55 41.09
C MET A 1 -55.76 -0.27 40.82
N GLU A 2 -54.85 -0.26 41.80
CA GLU A 2 -54.58 -1.16 42.97
C GLU A 2 -53.76 -2.40 42.61
N HIS A 3 -52.93 -2.82 43.58
CA HIS A 3 -52.02 -3.98 43.59
C HIS A 3 -50.75 -3.77 42.73
N SER A 4 -49.51 -3.72 43.26
CA SER A 4 -48.93 -4.16 44.57
C SER A 4 -49.02 -5.69 44.78
N GLU A 5 -47.99 -6.42 45.23
CA GLU A 5 -46.70 -6.03 45.85
C GLU A 5 -45.77 -7.27 45.99
N SER A 6 -44.46 -7.04 46.25
CA SER A 6 -43.57 -7.80 47.19
C SER A 6 -43.38 -9.34 47.08
N ALA A 7 -42.30 -9.99 47.55
CA ALA A 7 -40.92 -9.59 47.93
C ALA A 7 -40.08 -10.87 48.25
N SER A 8 -38.79 -10.68 48.66
CA SER A 8 -37.88 -11.56 49.44
C SER A 8 -36.58 -12.03 48.75
N SER A 9 -35.42 -12.14 49.42
CA SER A 9 -35.00 -11.61 50.74
C SER A 9 -33.46 -11.57 50.92
N ALA A 10 -33.02 -10.61 51.72
CA ALA A 10 -31.65 -10.21 52.09
C ALA A 10 -30.78 -11.21 52.88
N VAL A 11 -29.50 -10.84 53.08
CA VAL A 11 -28.79 -10.82 54.37
C VAL A 11 -27.70 -9.73 54.36
N SER A 12 -27.39 -9.13 55.51
CA SER A 12 -26.57 -7.91 55.67
C SER A 12 -25.36 -8.11 56.60
N GLN A 13 -24.35 -7.24 56.50
CA GLN A 13 -23.63 -6.65 57.65
C GLN A 13 -23.09 -5.24 57.30
N GLY A 14 -22.86 -4.39 58.31
CA GLY A 14 -22.25 -3.06 58.17
C GLY A 14 -22.23 -2.28 59.49
N THR A 15 -21.32 -1.29 59.59
CA THR A 15 -21.08 -0.33 60.70
C THR A 15 -20.03 0.69 60.22
N ASP A 16 -19.95 1.95 60.68
CA ASP A 16 -20.96 2.82 61.30
C ASP A 16 -20.59 4.32 61.08
N THR A 17 -21.49 5.20 61.47
CA THR A 17 -21.57 6.67 61.39
C THR A 17 -20.37 7.52 61.86
N SER A 18 -20.25 8.71 61.25
CA SER A 18 -20.12 10.00 61.97
C SER A 18 -20.43 11.21 61.06
N GLN A 19 -20.96 12.31 61.65
CA GLN A 19 -21.30 13.57 60.97
C GLN A 19 -20.51 14.76 61.56
N LEU A 20 -20.39 15.86 60.78
CA LEU A 20 -20.31 17.30 61.13
C LEU A 20 -19.45 18.03 60.07
N GLY A 21 -19.73 19.26 59.60
CA GLY A 21 -20.83 20.19 59.89
C GLY A 21 -20.96 21.26 58.76
N GLN A 22 -21.90 22.20 58.86
CA GLN A 22 -22.25 23.16 57.79
C GLN A 22 -21.59 24.55 57.93
N ALA A 23 -21.86 25.41 56.92
CA ALA A 23 -21.75 26.89 56.89
C ALA A 23 -20.34 27.50 56.59
N SER A 24 -20.21 28.62 55.87
CA SER A 24 -21.19 29.41 55.07
C SER A 24 -20.51 30.33 54.04
N GLN A 25 -21.31 31.14 53.34
CA GLN A 25 -20.95 32.04 52.21
C GLN A 25 -20.18 33.33 52.60
N GLU A 26 -19.89 34.13 51.56
CA GLU A 26 -19.47 35.56 51.51
C GLU A 26 -17.97 35.89 51.65
N ALA A 27 -17.43 36.97 51.05
CA ALA A 27 -17.77 37.74 49.82
C ALA A 27 -16.66 38.80 49.56
N SER A 28 -16.60 39.32 48.33
CA SER A 28 -15.92 40.58 47.93
C SER A 28 -14.38 40.65 47.88
N ALA A 29 -13.87 41.30 46.83
CA ALA A 29 -12.49 41.80 46.71
C ALA A 29 -12.36 43.22 47.34
N PRO A 30 -11.16 43.83 47.35
CA PRO A 30 -10.91 44.83 46.30
C PRO A 30 -9.46 44.93 45.77
N GLN A 31 -9.31 45.82 44.78
CA GLN A 31 -8.14 46.16 43.96
C GLN A 31 -6.84 46.53 44.72
N SER A 32 -5.68 46.38 44.05
CA SER A 32 -4.66 47.44 43.90
C SER A 32 -3.63 47.14 42.79
N GLU A 33 -3.30 48.18 42.01
CA GLU A 33 -2.21 48.31 41.02
C GLU A 33 -1.27 49.44 41.52
N PRO A 34 -0.16 49.84 40.83
CA PRO A 34 0.76 49.14 39.91
C PRO A 34 2.26 49.37 40.29
N ALA A 35 3.25 48.86 39.53
CA ALA A 35 4.52 49.57 39.17
C ALA A 35 5.59 48.75 38.38
N ALA A 36 5.66 49.00 37.06
CA ALA A 36 6.84 49.37 36.26
C ALA A 36 8.27 48.72 36.39
N GLN A 37 8.87 48.45 35.20
CA GLN A 37 10.31 48.32 34.86
C GLN A 37 11.03 46.99 35.28
N GLN A 38 12.08 46.50 34.57
CA GLN A 38 12.89 47.09 33.47
C GLN A 38 13.41 46.01 32.47
N LYS A 39 13.86 46.45 31.28
CA LYS A 39 14.51 45.64 30.21
C LYS A 39 16.02 45.48 30.46
N PRO A 40 16.69 44.47 29.88
CA PRO A 40 17.80 44.81 28.98
C PRO A 40 17.80 44.01 27.65
N GLN A 41 18.67 44.42 26.73
CA GLN A 41 18.75 43.95 25.35
C GLN A 41 20.23 43.89 24.93
N SER A 42 20.64 42.83 24.22
CA SER A 42 21.92 42.83 23.50
C SER A 42 21.86 41.88 22.30
N THR A 43 22.55 42.24 21.22
CA THR A 43 22.56 41.57 19.92
C THR A 43 24.00 41.43 19.44
N ALA A 44 24.33 40.34 18.75
CA ALA A 44 25.57 40.18 18.00
C ALA A 44 25.34 39.19 16.84
N SER A 45 26.12 39.31 15.76
CA SER A 45 25.97 38.51 14.54
C SER A 45 27.35 38.09 14.01
N ALA A 46 27.45 36.87 13.49
CA ALA A 46 28.61 36.37 12.72
C ALA A 46 28.16 35.22 11.80
N GLN A 47 29.00 34.80 10.85
CA GLN A 47 28.58 34.10 9.64
C GLN A 47 29.49 32.91 9.27
N ALA A 48 28.87 31.85 8.74
CA ALA A 48 29.44 30.74 7.94
C ALA A 48 30.56 29.84 8.52
N ALA A 49 30.22 28.56 8.74
CA ALA A 49 31.04 27.41 8.35
C ALA A 49 30.18 26.12 8.34
N SER A 50 30.38 25.24 7.36
CA SER A 50 29.84 23.87 7.37
C SER A 50 30.94 22.87 7.74
N PRO A 51 30.63 21.87 8.57
CA PRO A 51 31.37 20.61 8.56
C PRO A 51 30.44 19.39 8.39
N THR A 52 30.89 18.42 7.61
CA THR A 52 30.26 17.09 7.51
C THR A 52 30.90 16.16 8.55
N GLN A 53 30.09 15.53 9.42
CA GLN A 53 30.15 14.08 9.71
C GLN A 53 29.09 13.66 10.72
N ALA A 54 28.78 12.36 10.73
CA ALA A 54 27.77 11.76 11.61
C ALA A 54 28.27 11.59 13.05
N VAL A 55 27.35 11.75 14.00
CA VAL A 55 27.43 11.19 15.36
C VAL A 55 26.10 10.51 15.63
N ALA A 56 26.11 9.30 16.18
CA ALA A 56 24.90 8.61 16.59
C ALA A 56 24.39 9.17 17.92
N SER A 57 23.18 9.70 17.93
CA SER A 57 22.48 10.12 19.15
C SER A 57 21.36 9.14 19.46
N SER A 58 21.54 8.36 20.54
CA SER A 58 20.47 7.57 21.15
C SER A 58 19.65 8.46 22.10
N ASP A 59 18.91 9.42 21.54
CA ASP A 59 18.03 10.28 22.30
C ASP A 59 16.63 9.65 22.38
N THR A 60 16.23 9.23 23.59
CA THR A 60 14.87 8.79 23.88
C THR A 60 13.94 10.00 23.87
N SER A 61 13.46 10.39 22.68
CA SER A 61 12.39 11.36 22.53
C SER A 61 11.10 10.77 23.12
N THR A 62 10.76 11.14 24.36
CA THR A 62 9.40 10.99 24.88
C THR A 62 8.50 11.95 24.11
N GLN A 63 8.02 11.48 22.96
CA GLN A 63 7.05 12.17 22.13
C GLN A 63 5.78 12.39 22.96
N GLU A 64 5.36 13.64 23.16
CA GLU A 64 4.11 13.92 23.85
C GLU A 64 2.95 13.36 23.02
N VAL A 65 2.06 12.60 23.67
CA VAL A 65 0.96 11.89 22.98
C VAL A 65 -0.17 12.87 22.67
N GLY A 66 0.03 13.68 21.64
CA GLY A 66 -0.94 14.61 21.07
C GLY A 66 -1.75 13.99 19.93
N SER A 67 -2.89 13.38 20.27
CA SER A 67 -4.12 13.29 19.45
C SER A 67 -3.99 13.27 17.91
N VAL A 68 -3.45 12.17 17.38
CA VAL A 68 -4.19 11.31 16.41
C VAL A 68 -4.80 12.02 15.18
N VAL A 69 -3.98 12.77 14.44
CA VAL A 69 -3.98 12.64 12.97
C VAL A 69 -2.61 12.14 12.57
N TYR A 70 -2.50 10.84 12.34
CA TYR A 70 -1.25 10.25 11.87
C TYR A 70 -0.99 10.72 10.43
N ASN A 71 0.28 11.00 10.14
CA ASN A 71 0.75 11.54 8.87
C ASN A 71 0.23 12.95 8.53
N ALA A 72 -0.13 13.75 9.55
CA ALA A 72 -0.24 15.20 9.38
C ALA A 72 1.15 15.85 9.25
N CYS A 73 1.47 16.38 8.07
CA CYS A 73 2.57 17.34 7.91
C CYS A 73 2.11 18.75 8.29
N GLU A 74 3.03 19.67 8.59
CA GLU A 74 2.69 21.09 8.78
C GLU A 74 2.05 21.66 7.49
N GLY A 75 0.74 21.88 7.57
CA GLY A 75 -0.05 22.50 6.52
C GLY A 75 0.22 24.00 6.38
N SER A 76 -0.14 24.59 5.24
CA SER A 76 0.05 26.02 4.98
C SER A 76 -1.10 26.64 4.19
N LEU A 77 -1.39 27.91 4.47
CA LEU A 77 -2.45 28.66 3.78
C LEU A 77 -2.04 28.98 2.34
N ALA A 78 -2.96 28.84 1.40
CA ALA A 78 -2.80 29.30 0.03
C ALA A 78 -3.04 30.81 -0.03
N GLY A 79 -2.19 31.59 -0.72
CA GLY A 79 -2.29 33.04 -0.69
C GLY A 79 -1.47 33.77 -1.75
N ASP A 80 -1.69 35.07 -1.88
CA ASP A 80 -0.96 35.97 -2.78
C ASP A 80 -0.07 37.00 -2.04
N GLY A 81 -0.05 36.95 -0.70
CA GLY A 81 0.64 37.91 0.17
C GLY A 81 -0.17 39.16 0.52
N ALA A 82 -1.43 39.26 0.07
CA ALA A 82 -2.41 40.23 0.56
C ALA A 82 -3.61 39.53 1.23
N LEU A 83 -4.05 38.40 0.68
CA LEU A 83 -4.96 37.45 1.34
C LEU A 83 -4.32 36.05 1.34
N ALA A 84 -4.53 35.31 2.42
CA ALA A 84 -4.24 33.89 2.54
C ALA A 84 -5.45 33.14 3.12
N HIS A 85 -5.70 31.91 2.68
CA HIS A 85 -6.80 31.09 3.19
C HIS A 85 -6.47 29.60 3.21
N GLY A 86 -7.26 28.82 3.94
CA GLY A 86 -7.07 27.38 4.02
C GLY A 86 -8.24 26.65 4.65
N THR A 87 -8.28 25.35 4.39
CA THR A 87 -9.21 24.40 5.02
C THR A 87 -8.47 23.51 6.00
N GLU A 88 -9.11 23.10 7.09
CA GLU A 88 -8.64 22.08 8.01
C GLU A 88 -9.83 21.24 8.46
N ILE A 89 -9.61 19.95 8.74
CA ILE A 89 -10.62 19.10 9.38
C ILE A 89 -10.10 18.77 10.77
N SER A 90 -10.94 18.88 11.79
CA SER A 90 -10.67 18.28 13.08
C SER A 90 -11.77 17.35 13.58
N ALA A 91 -11.41 16.57 14.60
CA ALA A 91 -12.30 15.69 15.33
C ALA A 91 -11.87 15.64 16.80
N THR A 92 -12.67 15.04 17.69
CA THR A 92 -12.29 14.83 19.09
C THR A 92 -12.01 13.36 19.37
N ASP A 93 -10.86 13.06 19.99
CA ASP A 93 -10.55 11.74 20.49
C ASP A 93 -11.51 11.40 21.66
N THR A 94 -12.32 10.34 21.48
CA THR A 94 -13.44 10.01 22.39
C THR A 94 -12.99 9.45 23.73
N ALA A 95 -11.72 9.05 23.87
CA ALA A 95 -11.16 8.50 25.11
C ALA A 95 -10.43 9.55 25.95
N THR A 96 -9.85 10.57 25.32
CA THR A 96 -8.99 11.59 25.97
C THR A 96 -9.58 13.00 25.93
N GLY A 97 -10.50 13.29 25.02
CA GLY A 97 -11.06 14.62 24.79
C GLY A 97 -10.16 15.59 24.03
N ALA A 98 -9.05 15.12 23.46
CA ALA A 98 -8.07 15.94 22.74
C ALA A 98 -8.43 16.12 21.24
N SER A 99 -7.96 17.22 20.63
CA SER A 99 -8.28 17.57 19.24
C SER A 99 -7.38 16.85 18.24
N MET A 100 -8.00 16.31 17.19
CA MET A 100 -7.36 15.55 16.12
C MET A 100 -7.42 16.37 14.84
N ASP A 101 -6.45 17.27 14.66
CA ASP A 101 -6.46 18.32 13.64
C ASP A 101 -5.64 17.93 12.40
N SER A 102 -6.15 18.19 11.19
CA SER A 102 -5.52 17.68 9.95
C SER A 102 -4.26 18.42 9.51
N GLY A 103 -4.04 19.65 9.97
CA GLY A 103 -3.19 20.62 9.29
C GLY A 103 -3.92 21.29 8.11
N TRP A 104 -3.55 22.55 7.85
CA TRP A 104 -4.13 23.40 6.81
C TRP A 104 -3.79 22.94 5.38
N ASN A 105 -4.81 22.77 4.55
CA ASN A 105 -4.70 22.31 3.15
C ASN A 105 -3.99 20.95 3.01
N ASN A 106 -4.14 20.07 3.99
CA ASN A 106 -3.44 18.79 4.04
C ASN A 106 -4.17 17.66 3.30
N ASN A 107 -3.41 16.87 2.53
CA ASN A 107 -3.88 15.78 1.69
C ASN A 107 -3.23 14.41 2.04
N THR A 108 -2.49 14.32 3.15
CA THR A 108 -1.89 13.05 3.67
C THR A 108 -2.50 12.57 4.99
N ALA A 109 -3.36 13.39 5.62
CA ALA A 109 -4.00 13.12 6.90
C ALA A 109 -4.90 11.86 6.93
N ILE A 110 -4.96 11.19 8.08
CA ILE A 110 -5.88 10.06 8.34
C ILE A 110 -6.64 10.30 9.65
N LEU A 111 -7.97 10.23 9.58
CA LEU A 111 -8.86 10.23 10.72
C LEU A 111 -9.07 8.79 11.23
N ASP A 112 -8.66 8.54 12.46
CA ASP A 112 -8.79 7.23 13.12
C ASP A 112 -10.23 7.02 13.64
N LEU A 113 -11.01 6.15 12.99
CA LEU A 113 -12.38 5.85 13.39
C LEU A 113 -12.47 4.97 14.63
N THR A 114 -11.38 4.36 15.09
CA THR A 114 -11.38 3.63 16.37
C THR A 114 -11.44 4.59 17.57
N LYS A 115 -10.92 5.82 17.40
CA LYS A 115 -10.85 6.86 18.45
C LYS A 115 -11.78 8.04 18.24
N SER A 116 -12.09 8.43 17.00
CA SER A 116 -13.07 9.49 16.71
C SER A 116 -14.53 9.03 16.84
N GLY A 117 -15.45 9.99 16.94
CA GLY A 117 -16.89 9.79 16.75
C GLY A 117 -17.36 10.20 15.35
N PRO A 118 -18.68 10.17 15.06
CA PRO A 118 -19.24 10.60 13.78
C PRO A 118 -19.13 12.11 13.53
N ALA A 119 -19.12 12.92 14.59
CA ALA A 119 -19.03 14.37 14.52
C ALA A 119 -17.60 14.84 14.29
N ILE A 120 -17.43 15.71 13.28
CA ILE A 120 -16.15 16.28 12.85
C ILE A 120 -16.37 17.76 12.50
N ASP A 121 -15.33 18.57 12.54
CA ASP A 121 -15.43 20.02 12.30
C ASP A 121 -14.58 20.43 11.10
N GLY A 122 -15.21 21.14 10.16
CA GLY A 122 -14.54 21.70 8.99
C GLY A 122 -14.20 23.16 9.22
N HIS A 123 -12.92 23.44 9.46
CA HIS A 123 -12.41 24.79 9.68
C HIS A 123 -12.07 25.45 8.35
N VAL A 124 -12.45 26.71 8.20
CA VAL A 124 -12.10 27.56 7.06
C VAL A 124 -11.51 28.86 7.59
N LYS A 125 -10.23 29.06 7.34
CA LYS A 125 -9.46 30.20 7.83
C LYS A 125 -9.18 31.17 6.70
N ILE A 126 -9.38 32.46 6.96
CA ILE A 126 -9.07 33.54 6.02
C ILE A 126 -8.27 34.60 6.76
N ALA A 127 -7.10 34.98 6.24
CA ALA A 127 -6.22 36.01 6.77
C ALA A 127 -6.02 37.13 5.74
N ASN A 128 -6.16 38.38 6.19
CA ASN A 128 -5.78 39.57 5.43
C ASN A 128 -4.44 40.08 5.97
N ASP A 129 -3.35 39.62 5.35
CA ASP A 129 -1.99 40.03 5.69
C ASP A 129 -1.65 41.46 5.24
N SER A 130 -2.53 42.06 4.42
CA SER A 130 -2.35 43.43 3.92
C SER A 130 -2.68 44.51 4.97
N ASN A 131 -2.20 45.72 4.70
CA ASN A 131 -2.47 46.92 5.50
C ASN A 131 -3.79 47.64 5.10
N GLU A 132 -4.62 47.04 4.25
CA GLU A 132 -5.88 47.61 3.76
C GLU A 132 -7.07 46.72 4.13
N ARG A 133 -8.27 47.29 4.26
CA ARG A 133 -9.49 46.50 4.51
C ARG A 133 -9.96 45.90 3.18
N LEU A 134 -9.93 44.58 3.07
CA LEU A 134 -10.36 43.88 1.87
C LEU A 134 -11.85 43.56 1.94
N LYS A 135 -12.57 43.67 0.81
CA LYS A 135 -13.82 42.91 0.62
C LYS A 135 -13.43 41.51 0.19
N VAL A 136 -14.00 40.49 0.81
CA VAL A 136 -13.73 39.07 0.54
C VAL A 136 -15.01 38.37 0.08
N GLU A 137 -14.88 37.39 -0.81
CA GLU A 137 -15.89 36.39 -1.13
C GLU A 137 -15.23 35.00 -1.01
N GLU A 138 -15.71 34.20 -0.07
CA GLU A 138 -15.25 32.84 0.19
C GLU A 138 -16.31 31.85 -0.30
N ILE A 139 -15.90 30.82 -1.04
CA ILE A 139 -16.77 29.72 -1.46
C ILE A 139 -16.20 28.41 -0.93
N VAL A 140 -16.86 27.84 0.07
CA VAL A 140 -16.53 26.54 0.66
C VAL A 140 -17.30 25.45 -0.06
N LEU A 141 -16.59 24.41 -0.50
CA LEU A 141 -17.13 23.21 -1.15
C LEU A 141 -17.08 22.05 -0.16
N LEU A 142 -18.24 21.49 0.17
CA LEU A 142 -18.36 20.34 1.07
C LEU A 142 -18.25 19.04 0.27
N HIS A 143 -17.97 17.93 0.95
CA HIS A 143 -17.73 16.60 0.38
C HIS A 143 -18.69 16.18 -0.76
N ARG A 144 -19.98 16.50 -0.66
CA ARG A 144 -21.00 16.13 -1.66
C ARG A 144 -20.95 16.98 -2.94
N PHE A 145 -20.14 18.04 -3.01
CA PHE A 145 -20.07 18.93 -4.16
C PHE A 145 -19.53 18.21 -5.41
N GLY A 146 -20.29 18.29 -6.50
CA GLY A 146 -19.90 17.71 -7.80
C GLY A 146 -19.94 16.18 -7.87
N LYS A 147 -20.36 15.49 -6.81
CA LYS A 147 -20.54 14.04 -6.80
C LYS A 147 -21.83 13.61 -7.49
N THR A 148 -21.82 12.43 -8.10
CA THR A 148 -23.01 11.77 -8.64
C THR A 148 -23.73 10.95 -7.57
N ASP A 149 -25.02 10.65 -7.79
CA ASP A 149 -25.81 9.78 -6.90
C ASP A 149 -25.15 8.41 -6.71
N GLU A 150 -24.47 7.89 -7.73
CA GLU A 150 -23.68 6.64 -7.69
C GLU A 150 -22.48 6.75 -6.74
N GLN A 151 -21.75 7.88 -6.76
CA GLN A 151 -20.63 8.15 -5.85
C GLN A 151 -21.05 8.44 -4.40
N LEU A 152 -22.33 8.77 -4.17
CA LEU A 152 -22.93 8.96 -2.84
C LEU A 152 -23.63 7.69 -2.34
N ALA A 153 -24.01 6.77 -3.23
CA ALA A 153 -24.54 5.44 -2.89
C ALA A 153 -23.44 4.40 -2.62
N ASP A 154 -22.18 4.71 -2.92
CA ASP A 154 -21.00 3.88 -2.63
C ASP A 154 -20.82 3.73 -1.11
N GLN A 155 -21.29 2.60 -0.57
CA GLN A 155 -21.22 2.30 0.86
C GLN A 155 -19.79 2.14 1.38
N CYS A 156 -18.79 2.06 0.51
CA CYS A 156 -17.38 2.01 0.90
C CYS A 156 -16.78 3.41 1.10
N ARG A 157 -17.56 4.51 1.02
CA ARG A 157 -17.06 5.89 1.19
C ARG A 157 -17.72 6.63 2.36
N PRO A 158 -16.96 7.42 3.14
CA PRO A 158 -17.55 8.27 4.18
C PRO A 158 -18.41 9.37 3.56
N ASP A 159 -19.71 9.36 3.84
CA ASP A 159 -20.67 10.36 3.36
C ASP A 159 -20.75 11.54 4.34
N VAL A 160 -20.00 12.61 4.07
CA VAL A 160 -19.88 13.76 4.98
C VAL A 160 -20.89 14.86 4.64
N VAL A 161 -21.64 15.29 5.65
CA VAL A 161 -22.73 16.28 5.56
C VAL A 161 -22.65 17.32 6.68
N VAL A 162 -23.39 18.43 6.57
CA VAL A 162 -23.55 19.40 7.66
C VAL A 162 -24.38 18.79 8.80
N ASP A 163 -23.88 18.90 10.02
CA ASP A 163 -24.53 18.38 11.23
C ASP A 163 -25.61 19.35 11.72
N GLU A 164 -26.85 19.08 11.29
CA GLU A 164 -28.07 19.82 11.68
C GLU A 164 -28.25 19.95 13.21
N GLY A 165 -27.75 18.99 14.00
CA GLY A 165 -27.82 19.05 15.47
C GLY A 165 -26.84 20.02 16.11
N ARG A 166 -25.83 20.50 15.36
CA ARG A 166 -24.77 21.40 15.84
C ARG A 166 -24.77 22.77 15.13
N VAL A 167 -25.60 23.00 14.11
CA VAL A 167 -25.83 24.34 13.54
C VAL A 167 -26.55 25.23 14.56
N GLN A 168 -25.86 26.25 15.07
CA GLN A 168 -26.45 27.19 16.02
C GLN A 168 -27.32 28.24 15.29
N ASN A 169 -28.37 28.74 15.96
CA ASN A 169 -29.17 29.89 15.52
C ASN A 169 -29.71 29.82 14.08
N ASP A 170 -29.92 28.61 13.53
CA ASP A 170 -30.29 28.40 12.13
C ASP A 170 -29.31 29.03 11.10
N SER A 171 -28.04 29.25 11.45
CA SER A 171 -27.05 29.84 10.56
C SER A 171 -25.60 29.46 10.87
N LEU A 172 -24.84 29.19 9.81
CA LEU A 172 -23.37 29.23 9.86
C LEU A 172 -22.88 30.69 9.78
N SER A 173 -21.61 30.95 10.11
CA SER A 173 -20.92 32.23 9.89
C SER A 173 -19.42 32.00 9.74
N LEU A 174 -18.78 32.76 8.85
CA LEU A 174 -17.33 32.81 8.70
C LEU A 174 -16.72 34.03 9.42
N GLY A 175 -17.50 34.77 10.20
CA GLY A 175 -17.02 35.85 11.08
C GLY A 175 -16.59 37.14 10.38
N LEU A 176 -16.93 37.31 9.09
CA LEU A 176 -16.59 38.51 8.33
C LEU A 176 -17.42 39.73 8.78
N ASP A 177 -16.86 40.94 8.65
CA ASP A 177 -17.63 42.17 8.88
C ASP A 177 -18.70 42.35 7.79
N ASN A 178 -19.93 42.66 8.18
CA ASN A 178 -21.10 42.79 7.29
C ASN A 178 -21.33 41.56 6.39
N GLU A 179 -21.22 40.36 6.97
CA GLU A 179 -21.35 39.09 6.27
C GLU A 179 -22.74 38.89 5.61
N GLU A 180 -22.75 38.50 4.33
CA GLU A 180 -23.91 37.92 3.64
C GLU A 180 -23.59 36.47 3.26
N ILE A 181 -24.42 35.53 3.74
CA ILE A 181 -24.19 34.09 3.57
C ILE A 181 -25.29 33.48 2.70
N ARG A 182 -24.88 32.66 1.75
CA ARG A 182 -25.75 31.90 0.85
C ARG A 182 -25.30 30.45 0.80
N TYR A 183 -26.24 29.52 0.74
CA TYR A 183 -25.98 28.09 0.67
C TYR A 183 -26.42 27.54 -0.68
N SER A 184 -25.81 26.43 -1.09
CA SER A 184 -26.11 25.71 -2.32
C SER A 184 -26.39 24.26 -1.99
N ILE A 185 -27.57 23.77 -2.40
CA ILE A 185 -27.90 22.33 -2.47
C ILE A 185 -27.72 21.75 -3.88
N LYS A 186 -27.30 22.59 -4.83
CA LYS A 186 -27.11 22.27 -6.25
C LYS A 186 -26.05 23.21 -6.83
N ALA A 187 -25.02 22.64 -7.46
CA ALA A 187 -23.83 23.39 -7.85
C ALA A 187 -24.16 24.62 -8.72
N GLY A 188 -23.69 25.79 -8.27
CA GLY A 188 -23.91 27.09 -8.92
C GLY A 188 -25.19 27.83 -8.51
N GLU A 189 -26.11 27.22 -7.76
CA GLU A 189 -27.33 27.88 -7.25
C GLU A 189 -27.19 28.26 -5.77
N TYR A 190 -26.56 29.41 -5.51
CA TYR A 190 -26.45 29.99 -4.16
C TYR A 190 -27.67 30.85 -3.83
N LYS A 191 -28.29 30.57 -2.68
CA LYS A 191 -29.51 31.23 -2.17
C LYS A 191 -29.37 31.52 -0.68
N THR A 192 -30.00 32.57 -0.16
CA THR A 192 -30.12 32.75 1.31
C THR A 192 -30.95 31.60 1.92
N LEU A 193 -30.81 31.34 3.22
CA LEU A 193 -31.58 30.27 3.87
C LEU A 193 -33.10 30.46 3.77
N ALA A 194 -33.57 31.72 3.78
CA ALA A 194 -34.98 32.04 3.59
C ALA A 194 -35.47 31.66 2.18
N GLU A 195 -34.68 31.92 1.14
CA GLU A 195 -34.98 31.54 -0.24
C GLU A 195 -34.90 30.02 -0.45
N LEU A 196 -33.97 29.33 0.23
CA LEU A 196 -33.87 27.87 0.21
C LEU A 196 -35.11 27.22 0.83
N ARG A 197 -35.46 27.58 2.07
CA ARG A 197 -36.64 27.03 2.76
C ARG A 197 -37.96 27.39 2.05
N ALA A 198 -38.01 28.50 1.30
CA ALA A 198 -39.16 28.85 0.47
C ALA A 198 -39.23 28.06 -0.86
N ALA A 199 -38.10 27.66 -1.43
CA ALA A 199 -38.04 26.88 -2.67
C ALA A 199 -38.04 25.35 -2.45
N HIS A 200 -37.59 24.90 -1.27
CA HIS A 200 -37.41 23.51 -0.88
C HIS A 200 -38.02 23.33 0.53
N PRO A 201 -39.34 23.04 0.65
CA PRO A 201 -40.02 22.89 1.94
C PRO A 201 -39.54 21.70 2.77
N ASP A 202 -38.81 20.79 2.14
CA ASP A 202 -38.15 19.59 2.66
C ASP A 202 -36.63 19.81 2.91
N PHE A 203 -36.18 21.07 3.00
CA PHE A 203 -34.79 21.42 3.29
C PHE A 203 -34.29 20.81 4.62
N SER A 204 -33.15 20.12 4.54
CA SER A 204 -32.31 19.73 5.68
C SER A 204 -30.88 20.21 5.41
N TRP A 205 -30.14 20.51 6.46
CA TRP A 205 -28.72 20.89 6.36
C TRP A 205 -27.87 19.81 5.67
N SER A 206 -28.30 18.54 5.74
CA SER A 206 -27.66 17.41 5.03
C SER A 206 -27.66 17.53 3.50
N GLN A 207 -28.51 18.39 2.92
CA GLN A 207 -28.57 18.67 1.49
C GLN A 207 -27.56 19.75 1.05
N VAL A 208 -26.95 20.48 1.97
CA VAL A 208 -26.00 21.57 1.64
C VAL A 208 -24.69 20.96 1.11
N ILE A 209 -24.30 21.38 -0.09
CA ILE A 209 -23.06 20.94 -0.75
C ILE A 209 -22.02 22.06 -0.91
N ALA A 210 -22.42 23.32 -0.79
CA ALA A 210 -21.50 24.46 -0.78
C ALA A 210 -22.06 25.65 0.01
N ILE A 211 -21.16 26.47 0.54
CA ILE A 211 -21.44 27.70 1.30
C ILE A 211 -20.69 28.84 0.61
N MET A 212 -21.35 29.98 0.42
CA MET A 212 -20.76 31.22 -0.07
C MET A 212 -20.92 32.29 1.00
N SER A 213 -19.85 32.97 1.37
CA SER A 213 -19.86 34.12 2.28
C SER A 213 -19.22 35.33 1.60
N VAL A 214 -19.86 36.49 1.73
CA VAL A 214 -19.35 37.77 1.20
C VAL A 214 -19.33 38.79 2.33
N GLY A 215 -18.18 39.42 2.58
CA GLY A 215 -18.04 40.38 3.67
C GLY A 215 -16.75 41.20 3.56
N TYR A 216 -16.29 41.73 4.68
CA TYR A 216 -15.03 42.48 4.78
C TYR A 216 -14.12 41.89 5.85
N LEU A 217 -12.80 41.93 5.60
CA LEU A 217 -11.78 41.52 6.54
C LEU A 217 -10.82 42.69 6.79
N ASN A 218 -10.55 42.98 8.07
CA ASN A 218 -9.78 44.16 8.47
C ASN A 218 -8.27 43.97 8.23
N PRO A 219 -7.48 45.07 8.12
CA PRO A 219 -6.03 44.98 7.97
C PRO A 219 -5.38 44.12 9.04
N SER A 220 -4.43 43.27 8.65
CA SER A 220 -3.66 42.40 9.55
C SER A 220 -4.55 41.59 10.53
N SER A 221 -5.65 41.04 10.02
CA SER A 221 -6.61 40.25 10.82
C SER A 221 -7.03 38.97 10.10
N SER A 222 -7.41 37.96 10.88
CA SER A 222 -7.88 36.68 10.37
C SER A 222 -9.17 36.25 11.05
N VAL A 223 -10.02 35.56 10.30
CA VAL A 223 -11.16 34.79 10.80
C VAL A 223 -10.86 33.30 10.71
N ASP A 224 -11.49 32.53 11.59
CA ASP A 224 -11.43 31.08 11.62
C ASP A 224 -12.84 30.55 11.84
N ALA A 225 -13.35 29.78 10.89
CA ALA A 225 -14.78 29.49 10.76
C ALA A 225 -15.06 27.99 10.89
N VAL A 226 -15.83 27.61 11.91
CA VAL A 226 -16.18 26.21 12.17
C VAL A 226 -17.49 25.84 11.45
N ILE A 227 -17.40 24.92 10.50
CA ILE A 227 -18.55 24.27 9.88
C ILE A 227 -18.76 22.93 10.59
N PRO A 228 -19.86 22.73 11.34
CA PRO A 228 -20.13 21.47 12.00
C PRO A 228 -20.53 20.41 10.95
N LEU A 229 -19.74 19.34 10.86
CA LEU A 229 -19.92 18.25 9.92
C LEU A 229 -20.17 16.91 10.65
N THR A 230 -20.68 15.93 9.93
CA THR A 230 -20.87 14.57 10.46
C THR A 230 -20.78 13.53 9.33
N ILE A 231 -20.24 12.35 9.65
CA ILE A 231 -20.19 11.20 8.73
C ILE A 231 -21.53 10.47 8.83
N ALA A 232 -22.43 10.70 7.88
CA ALA A 232 -23.82 10.20 7.90
C ALA A 232 -23.94 8.67 7.91
N ASN A 233 -22.95 7.96 7.36
CA ASN A 233 -22.85 6.51 7.33
C ASN A 233 -21.77 5.93 8.27
N TYR A 234 -21.38 6.68 9.32
CA TYR A 234 -20.27 6.37 10.23
C TYR A 234 -20.23 4.91 10.71
N ASP A 235 -21.33 4.35 11.23
CA ASP A 235 -21.33 2.99 11.78
C ASP A 235 -20.96 1.92 10.74
N SER A 236 -21.36 2.12 9.47
CA SER A 236 -21.00 1.22 8.37
C SER A 236 -19.51 1.33 8.05
N ILE A 237 -19.01 2.56 7.86
CA ILE A 237 -17.60 2.79 7.50
C ILE A 237 -16.66 2.37 8.64
N LYS A 238 -17.04 2.63 9.89
CA LYS A 238 -16.32 2.16 11.09
C LYS A 238 -16.25 0.64 11.12
N SER A 239 -17.39 -0.05 10.97
CA SER A 239 -17.42 -1.51 10.94
C SER A 239 -16.56 -2.09 9.80
N GLN A 240 -16.51 -1.45 8.64
CA GLN A 240 -15.63 -1.87 7.53
C GLN A 240 -14.15 -1.73 7.87
N VAL A 241 -13.70 -0.57 8.39
CA VAL A 241 -12.28 -0.36 8.72
C VAL A 241 -11.85 -1.18 9.94
N GLU A 242 -12.73 -1.42 10.90
CA GLU A 242 -12.48 -2.36 12.00
C GLU A 242 -12.36 -3.80 11.50
N SER A 243 -13.22 -4.24 10.58
CA SER A 243 -13.12 -5.58 9.97
C SER A 243 -11.81 -5.75 9.20
N LEU A 244 -11.41 -4.74 8.40
CA LEU A 244 -10.14 -4.71 7.67
C LEU A 244 -8.94 -4.72 8.62
N ALA A 245 -8.94 -3.92 9.69
CA ALA A 245 -7.86 -3.87 10.68
C ALA A 245 -7.62 -5.21 11.39
N GLN A 246 -8.66 -6.07 11.46
CA GLN A 246 -8.59 -7.44 11.98
C GLN A 246 -8.40 -8.51 10.89
N GLY A 247 -8.13 -8.13 9.64
CA GLY A 247 -7.92 -9.08 8.53
C GLY A 247 -9.20 -9.72 7.97
N ASN A 248 -10.38 -9.32 8.44
CA ASN A 248 -11.70 -9.86 8.07
C ASN A 248 -12.37 -9.02 6.96
N GLY A 249 -11.59 -8.47 6.03
CA GLY A 249 -12.13 -7.72 4.88
C GLY A 249 -12.68 -8.65 3.79
N SER A 250 -13.74 -8.25 3.10
CA SER A 250 -14.15 -8.90 1.85
C SER A 250 -13.35 -8.37 0.65
N ASP A 251 -13.29 -9.14 -0.44
CA ASP A 251 -12.66 -8.71 -1.69
C ASP A 251 -13.26 -7.41 -2.25
N GLU A 252 -14.54 -7.16 -1.97
CA GLU A 252 -15.23 -5.90 -2.31
C GLU A 252 -14.69 -4.73 -1.48
N LEU A 253 -14.45 -4.92 -0.18
CA LEU A 253 -13.88 -3.89 0.69
C LEU A 253 -12.39 -3.62 0.41
N THR A 254 -11.61 -4.63 0.01
CA THR A 254 -10.20 -4.45 -0.36
C THR A 254 -10.02 -3.88 -1.77
N SER A 255 -10.94 -4.16 -2.70
CA SER A 255 -10.94 -3.56 -4.05
C SER A 255 -11.68 -2.22 -4.15
N SER A 256 -12.43 -1.81 -3.12
CA SER A 256 -13.07 -0.49 -3.06
C SER A 256 -12.05 0.66 -3.16
N GLY A 257 -12.42 1.70 -3.91
CA GLY A 257 -11.59 2.90 -4.07
C GLY A 257 -11.54 3.77 -2.81
N SER A 258 -10.67 4.78 -2.79
CA SER A 258 -10.29 5.46 -1.54
C SER A 258 -11.42 5.90 -0.62
N ARG A 259 -11.35 5.44 0.64
CA ARG A 259 -12.13 5.90 1.80
C ARG A 259 -11.73 7.32 2.21
N LEU A 260 -12.07 8.30 1.38
CA LEU A 260 -11.73 9.70 1.61
C LEU A 260 -12.92 10.64 1.55
N PHE A 261 -12.78 11.77 2.24
CA PHE A 261 -13.65 12.93 2.15
C PHE A 261 -12.83 14.20 2.03
N ASP A 262 -13.43 15.21 1.41
CA ASP A 262 -12.72 16.43 1.01
C ASP A 262 -13.49 17.66 1.48
N LEU A 263 -12.76 18.67 1.94
CA LEU A 263 -13.25 20.03 2.17
C LEU A 263 -12.39 20.96 1.31
N GLY A 264 -13.00 21.67 0.37
CA GLY A 264 -12.32 22.61 -0.53
C GLY A 264 -12.78 24.04 -0.30
N ALA A 265 -11.96 25.03 -0.67
CA ALA A 265 -12.37 26.43 -0.62
C ALA A 265 -11.74 27.29 -1.74
N TYR A 266 -12.44 28.35 -2.12
CA TYR A 266 -12.00 29.35 -3.09
C TYR A 266 -12.18 30.75 -2.52
N ALA A 267 -11.07 31.50 -2.37
CA ALA A 267 -11.08 32.88 -1.93
C ALA A 267 -10.94 33.87 -3.10
N TYR A 268 -11.75 34.92 -3.05
CA TYR A 268 -11.68 36.09 -3.92
C TYR A 268 -11.64 37.36 -3.08
N TYR A 269 -10.96 38.39 -3.54
CA TYR A 269 -11.01 39.70 -2.88
C TYR A 269 -11.02 40.87 -3.85
N TRP A 270 -11.44 42.04 -3.35
CA TRP A 270 -11.41 43.30 -4.07
C TRP A 270 -10.53 44.33 -3.36
N ARG A 271 -9.61 44.95 -4.11
CA ARG A 271 -8.89 46.17 -3.72
C ARG A 271 -9.48 47.35 -4.51
N GLY A 272 -10.50 47.98 -3.93
CA GLY A 272 -11.28 49.00 -4.64
C GLY A 272 -12.08 48.40 -5.78
N ALA A 273 -11.66 48.65 -7.03
CA ALA A 273 -12.26 48.07 -8.24
C ALA A 273 -11.53 46.80 -8.74
N ASP A 274 -10.30 46.56 -8.30
CA ASP A 274 -9.50 45.41 -8.74
C ASP A 274 -9.99 44.12 -8.09
N PHE A 275 -10.48 43.18 -8.89
CA PHE A 275 -10.80 41.81 -8.48
C PHE A 275 -9.54 40.92 -8.50
N ARG A 276 -9.41 40.03 -7.50
CA ARG A 276 -8.28 39.11 -7.34
C ARG A 276 -8.78 37.70 -6.96
N THR A 277 -8.09 36.69 -7.49
CA THR A 277 -8.34 35.26 -7.28
C THR A 277 -7.18 34.65 -6.51
N ILE A 278 -7.43 33.96 -5.41
CA ILE A 278 -6.42 33.20 -4.66
C ILE A 278 -6.34 31.76 -5.21
N PRO A 279 -5.16 31.08 -5.17
CA PRO A 279 -5.10 29.65 -5.49
C PRO A 279 -5.98 28.84 -4.54
N ALA A 280 -6.74 27.87 -5.06
CA ALA A 280 -7.73 27.13 -4.27
C ALA A 280 -7.10 26.39 -3.08
N ALA A 281 -7.79 26.45 -1.95
CA ALA A 281 -7.52 25.70 -0.74
C ALA A 281 -8.25 24.34 -0.77
N GLY A 282 -7.74 23.36 -0.02
CA GLY A 282 -8.41 22.07 0.11
C GLY A 282 -7.65 21.02 0.91
N SER A 283 -8.39 20.31 1.75
CA SER A 283 -7.92 19.21 2.58
C SER A 283 -8.70 17.94 2.25
N SER A 284 -7.99 16.91 1.83
CA SER A 284 -8.52 15.57 1.58
C SER A 284 -8.11 14.65 2.72
N ILE A 285 -9.07 14.10 3.44
CA ILE A 285 -8.88 13.25 4.63
C ILE A 285 -9.29 11.82 4.32
N ALA A 286 -8.45 10.84 4.64
CA ALA A 286 -8.87 9.44 4.62
C ALA A 286 -9.40 9.02 5.98
N VAL A 287 -10.32 8.07 6.01
CA VAL A 287 -10.79 7.42 7.25
C VAL A 287 -10.23 6.02 7.35
N GLY A 288 -9.82 5.60 8.54
CA GLY A 288 -9.19 4.30 8.73
C GLY A 288 -9.09 3.86 10.19
N ALA A 289 -8.44 2.72 10.40
CA ALA A 289 -8.08 2.16 11.70
C ALA A 289 -6.63 1.62 11.65
N PRO A 290 -5.89 1.57 12.77
CA PRO A 290 -4.59 0.88 12.81
C PRO A 290 -4.76 -0.60 12.46
N TYR A 291 -3.96 -1.12 11.52
CA TYR A 291 -4.09 -2.51 11.04
C TYR A 291 -3.38 -3.49 12.01
N THR A 292 -3.93 -3.63 13.21
CA THR A 292 -3.28 -4.32 14.34
C THR A 292 -2.94 -5.78 14.03
N SER A 293 -3.84 -6.51 13.38
CA SER A 293 -3.64 -7.94 13.06
C SER A 293 -2.38 -8.16 12.20
N LEU A 294 -2.28 -7.46 11.06
CA LEU A 294 -1.14 -7.51 10.16
C LEU A 294 0.16 -7.01 10.82
N MET A 295 0.09 -5.93 11.61
CA MET A 295 1.26 -5.46 12.38
C MET A 295 1.73 -6.48 13.41
N ASP A 296 0.82 -7.21 14.06
CA ASP A 296 1.16 -8.25 15.04
C ASP A 296 1.66 -9.54 14.37
N SER A 297 1.16 -9.91 13.18
CA SER A 297 1.76 -10.96 12.35
C SER A 297 3.19 -10.61 11.94
N ILE A 298 3.46 -9.38 11.51
CA ILE A 298 4.82 -8.90 11.21
C ILE A 298 5.70 -8.93 12.48
N ARG A 299 5.18 -8.55 13.65
CA ARG A 299 5.90 -8.66 14.93
C ARG A 299 6.20 -10.11 15.33
N GLN A 300 5.33 -11.07 15.01
CA GLN A 300 5.56 -12.49 15.27
C GLN A 300 6.64 -13.03 14.31
N MET A 301 6.53 -12.78 13.01
CA MET A 301 7.53 -13.24 12.01
C MET A 301 8.91 -12.61 12.22
N THR A 302 8.99 -11.33 12.59
CA THR A 302 10.27 -10.63 12.89
C THR A 302 10.91 -11.09 14.22
N ARG A 303 10.18 -11.82 15.08
CA ARG A 303 10.71 -12.52 16.27
C ARG A 303 11.03 -14.00 16.02
N GLY A 304 10.61 -14.58 14.89
CA GLY A 304 10.62 -16.02 14.67
C GLY A 304 9.53 -16.78 15.45
N GLU A 305 8.49 -16.10 15.92
CA GLU A 305 7.26 -16.71 16.49
C GLU A 305 6.35 -17.26 15.37
N ALA A 306 6.51 -16.76 14.14
CA ALA A 306 5.89 -17.25 12.90
C ALA A 306 6.93 -17.29 11.76
N HIS A 307 6.60 -17.96 10.65
CA HIS A 307 7.48 -18.14 9.48
C HIS A 307 7.09 -17.24 8.31
N TRP A 308 8.06 -16.93 7.43
CA TRP A 308 7.82 -16.31 6.13
C TRP A 308 7.53 -17.40 5.09
N ASP A 309 6.54 -17.19 4.22
CA ASP A 309 6.31 -18.09 3.09
C ASP A 309 7.22 -17.70 1.92
N ALA A 310 8.43 -18.27 1.85
CA ALA A 310 9.22 -18.13 0.62
C ALA A 310 8.56 -18.94 -0.50
N THR A 311 8.40 -18.35 -1.68
CA THR A 311 7.78 -19.01 -2.83
C THR A 311 8.65 -18.92 -4.07
N VAL A 312 8.72 -20.01 -4.82
CA VAL A 312 9.28 -20.02 -6.17
C VAL A 312 8.11 -19.81 -7.13
N MET A 313 8.19 -18.76 -7.95
CA MET A 313 7.19 -18.53 -9.00
C MET A 313 7.49 -19.45 -10.18
N THR A 314 6.60 -20.39 -10.47
CA THR A 314 6.59 -21.18 -11.70
C THR A 314 5.56 -20.60 -12.68
N VAL A 315 5.67 -20.98 -13.96
CA VAL A 315 4.69 -20.59 -15.00
C VAL A 315 4.06 -21.85 -15.57
N ASP A 316 2.74 -21.95 -15.51
CA ASP A 316 2.00 -23.10 -16.00
C ASP A 316 1.93 -23.13 -17.54
N LYS A 317 1.40 -24.23 -18.09
CA LYS A 317 1.29 -24.45 -19.54
C LYS A 317 0.37 -23.46 -20.26
N ASN A 318 -0.38 -22.65 -19.52
CA ASN A 318 -1.30 -21.62 -20.03
C ASN A 318 -0.71 -20.20 -19.90
N GLY A 319 0.47 -20.04 -19.27
CA GLY A 319 1.07 -18.74 -18.97
C GLY A 319 0.64 -18.14 -17.62
N THR A 320 -0.05 -18.91 -16.78
CA THR A 320 -0.46 -18.53 -15.42
C THR A 320 0.74 -18.62 -14.48
N ARG A 321 0.91 -17.64 -13.59
CA ARG A 321 1.87 -17.77 -12.49
C ARG A 321 1.30 -18.72 -11.44
N VAL A 322 2.12 -19.66 -10.99
CA VAL A 322 1.89 -20.50 -9.81
C VAL A 322 2.99 -20.16 -8.81
N TYR A 323 2.66 -20.06 -7.53
CA TYR A 323 3.63 -19.80 -6.47
C TYR A 323 3.71 -21.04 -5.60
N ASP A 324 4.77 -21.83 -5.80
CA ASP A 324 5.04 -23.06 -5.07
C ASP A 324 5.92 -22.73 -3.85
N PRO A 325 5.74 -23.36 -2.67
CA PRO A 325 6.62 -23.14 -1.54
C PRO A 325 8.08 -23.48 -1.88
N ALA A 326 9.01 -22.58 -1.54
CA ALA A 326 10.44 -22.81 -1.74
C ALA A 326 10.93 -24.03 -0.92
N PRO A 327 12.02 -24.71 -1.33
CA PRO A 327 12.54 -25.87 -0.63
C PRO A 327 12.86 -25.57 0.83
N LYS A 328 12.70 -26.57 1.71
CA LYS A 328 12.87 -26.38 3.16
C LYS A 328 14.20 -25.75 3.56
N GLU A 329 15.31 -26.06 2.88
CA GLU A 329 16.60 -25.42 3.16
C GLU A 329 16.59 -23.89 2.96
N VAL A 330 15.78 -23.37 2.01
CA VAL A 330 15.59 -21.93 1.77
C VAL A 330 14.66 -21.31 2.81
N GLN A 331 13.59 -22.01 3.19
CA GLN A 331 12.67 -21.58 4.26
C GLN A 331 13.38 -21.47 5.61
N ASP A 332 14.14 -22.51 5.99
CA ASP A 332 14.88 -22.58 7.27
C ASP A 332 16.05 -21.57 7.32
N ALA A 333 16.62 -21.19 6.16
CA ALA A 333 17.75 -20.26 6.08
C ALA A 333 17.33 -18.79 6.09
N LEU A 334 16.10 -18.46 5.68
CA LEU A 334 15.54 -17.12 5.86
C LEU A 334 15.40 -16.82 7.35
N LYS A 335 16.40 -16.11 7.87
CA LYS A 335 16.36 -15.53 9.22
C LYS A 335 15.09 -14.69 9.38
N PRO A 336 14.53 -14.59 10.59
CA PRO A 336 13.57 -13.55 10.92
C PRO A 336 14.12 -12.20 10.44
N LEU A 337 13.43 -11.58 9.47
CA LEU A 337 13.72 -10.21 9.06
C LEU A 337 13.59 -9.30 10.28
N ALA A 338 14.41 -8.26 10.35
CA ALA A 338 14.30 -7.31 11.44
C ALA A 338 13.04 -6.45 11.23
N TYR A 339 12.43 -5.94 12.31
CA TYR A 339 11.31 -4.99 12.17
C TYR A 339 11.72 -3.70 11.44
N SER A 340 13.03 -3.36 11.43
CA SER A 340 13.62 -2.28 10.62
C SER A 340 13.68 -2.55 9.12
N ASP A 341 13.50 -3.81 8.70
CA ASP A 341 13.45 -4.20 7.29
C ASP A 341 12.07 -3.87 6.68
N PHE A 342 11.11 -3.48 7.51
CA PHE A 342 9.78 -3.02 7.13
C PHE A 342 9.74 -1.50 7.10
N GLU A 343 8.93 -0.95 6.20
CA GLU A 343 8.63 0.48 6.14
C GLU A 343 7.15 0.67 5.86
N PHE A 344 6.40 1.22 6.81
CA PHE A 344 4.96 1.44 6.67
C PHE A 344 4.71 2.84 6.12
N THR A 345 3.97 2.94 5.02
CA THR A 345 3.65 4.19 4.34
C THR A 345 2.14 4.33 4.23
N ASN A 346 1.56 5.34 4.87
CA ASN A 346 0.15 5.69 4.72
C ASN A 346 0.04 7.02 3.95
N ARG A 347 -0.71 7.01 2.83
CA ARG A 347 -0.90 8.19 1.95
C ARG A 347 0.41 8.88 1.50
N GLY A 348 1.47 8.10 1.27
CA GLY A 348 2.77 8.62 0.81
C GLY A 348 3.67 9.21 1.91
N VAL A 349 3.32 9.02 3.19
CA VAL A 349 4.12 9.44 4.34
C VAL A 349 4.48 8.21 5.19
N VAL A 350 5.76 8.09 5.55
CA VAL A 350 6.29 6.99 6.39
C VAL A 350 5.80 7.13 7.84
N SER A 351 5.50 6.00 8.50
CA SER A 351 4.87 5.94 9.82
C SER A 351 5.34 4.71 10.61
N ASP A 352 5.34 4.77 11.94
CA ASP A 352 5.52 3.61 12.82
C ASP A 352 4.26 2.71 12.90
N VAL A 353 3.12 3.21 12.41
CA VAL A 353 1.83 2.52 12.41
C VAL A 353 1.30 2.39 10.98
N LEU A 354 1.02 1.15 10.57
CA LEU A 354 0.26 0.85 9.36
C LEU A 354 -1.24 1.03 9.65
N TYR A 355 -1.91 1.84 8.85
CA TYR A 355 -3.37 1.94 8.85
C TYR A 355 -3.98 1.01 7.79
N THR A 356 -5.26 0.68 7.96
CA THR A 356 -6.10 0.24 6.85
C THR A 356 -5.93 1.21 5.69
N ASP A 357 -5.78 0.68 4.48
CA ASP A 357 -5.50 1.43 3.26
C ASP A 357 -4.10 2.03 3.13
N GLY A 358 -3.16 1.64 4.01
CA GLY A 358 -1.73 1.88 3.86
C GLY A 358 -1.00 0.83 3.00
N GLN A 359 0.26 1.11 2.70
CA GLN A 359 1.24 0.23 2.07
C GLN A 359 2.34 -0.12 3.08
N PHE A 360 2.98 -1.27 2.92
CA PHE A 360 4.26 -1.56 3.56
C PHE A 360 5.26 -2.18 2.59
N ASP A 361 6.52 -1.79 2.71
CA ASP A 361 7.62 -2.31 1.92
C ASP A 361 8.51 -3.23 2.76
N ILE A 362 8.97 -4.34 2.19
CA ILE A 362 9.93 -5.28 2.80
C ILE A 362 11.27 -5.17 2.07
N LYS A 363 12.32 -4.74 2.78
CA LYS A 363 13.68 -4.56 2.26
C LYS A 363 14.36 -5.91 2.06
N LEU A 364 14.85 -6.17 0.85
CA LEU A 364 15.25 -7.53 0.43
C LEU A 364 16.72 -7.89 0.66
N GLU A 365 17.56 -6.94 1.08
CA GLU A 365 18.98 -7.14 1.36
C GLU A 365 19.23 -8.28 2.36
N ASN A 366 18.49 -8.31 3.48
CA ASN A 366 18.65 -9.33 4.52
C ASN A 366 18.10 -10.70 4.07
N ALA A 367 17.06 -10.72 3.22
CA ALA A 367 16.53 -11.94 2.62
C ALA A 367 17.55 -12.54 1.63
N PHE A 368 18.07 -11.72 0.70
CA PHE A 368 19.11 -12.10 -0.26
C PHE A 368 20.35 -12.66 0.46
N ASN A 369 20.91 -11.93 1.42
CA ASN A 369 22.10 -12.37 2.16
C ASN A 369 21.89 -13.65 3.00
N SER A 370 20.64 -14.05 3.25
CA SER A 370 20.32 -15.29 3.96
C SER A 370 20.20 -16.50 3.03
N ILE A 371 19.89 -16.32 1.74
CA ILE A 371 19.65 -17.41 0.77
C ILE A 371 20.69 -17.50 -0.35
N LYS A 372 21.51 -16.47 -0.56
CA LYS A 372 22.48 -16.37 -1.67
C LYS A 372 23.47 -17.53 -1.76
N ASP A 373 23.83 -18.16 -0.64
CA ASP A 373 24.80 -19.28 -0.59
C ASP A 373 24.11 -20.67 -0.71
N LEU A 374 22.79 -20.69 -0.83
CA LEU A 374 21.99 -21.87 -1.17
C LEU A 374 21.64 -21.96 -2.66
N GLY A 375 22.23 -21.10 -3.51
CA GLY A 375 21.95 -21.03 -4.94
C GLY A 375 20.68 -20.27 -5.30
N TYR A 376 20.13 -19.45 -4.41
CA TYR A 376 18.90 -18.68 -4.61
C TYR A 376 19.13 -17.16 -4.60
N THR A 377 18.20 -16.42 -5.19
CA THR A 377 18.14 -14.96 -5.15
C THR A 377 16.71 -14.49 -4.89
N VAL A 378 16.56 -13.25 -4.40
CA VAL A 378 15.31 -12.49 -4.57
C VAL A 378 15.20 -11.97 -6.01
N ASN A 379 14.06 -11.43 -6.42
CA ASN A 379 13.86 -10.94 -7.80
C ASN A 379 14.95 -9.94 -8.24
N ILE A 380 15.38 -10.03 -9.49
CA ILE A 380 16.41 -9.18 -10.12
C ILE A 380 15.74 -8.09 -10.97
N LEU A 381 16.33 -6.89 -11.04
CA LEU A 381 15.86 -5.78 -11.88
C LEU A 381 15.85 -6.13 -13.38
N PRO A 382 15.02 -5.46 -14.22
CA PRO A 382 14.84 -5.83 -15.63
C PRO A 382 16.10 -5.83 -16.50
N ASP A 383 17.02 -4.91 -16.24
CA ASP A 383 18.31 -4.79 -16.91
C ASP A 383 19.34 -5.82 -16.40
N GLY A 384 19.14 -6.34 -15.19
CA GLY A 384 20.05 -7.26 -14.49
C GLY A 384 21.11 -6.55 -13.63
N SER A 385 21.01 -5.23 -13.40
CA SER A 385 22.05 -4.48 -12.68
C SER A 385 22.08 -4.73 -11.17
N ASP A 386 20.96 -5.15 -10.59
CA ASP A 386 20.82 -5.33 -9.15
C ASP A 386 19.65 -6.26 -8.78
N ILE A 387 19.60 -6.69 -7.52
CA ILE A 387 18.38 -7.22 -6.91
C ILE A 387 17.33 -6.12 -6.75
N TRP A 388 16.07 -6.49 -6.59
CA TRP A 388 15.03 -5.56 -6.18
C TRP A 388 15.34 -5.03 -4.76
N PRO A 389 15.21 -3.71 -4.51
CA PRO A 389 15.48 -3.17 -3.17
C PRO A 389 14.40 -3.55 -2.15
N TYR A 390 13.14 -3.67 -2.60
CA TYR A 390 11.99 -4.01 -1.76
C TYR A 390 10.87 -4.73 -2.52
N TYR A 391 10.08 -5.54 -1.81
CA TYR A 391 8.72 -5.92 -2.22
C TYR A 391 7.70 -4.98 -1.56
N SER A 392 6.80 -4.41 -2.36
CA SER A 392 5.72 -3.53 -1.88
C SER A 392 4.41 -4.29 -1.74
N TYR A 393 3.78 -4.19 -0.57
CA TYR A 393 2.49 -4.80 -0.26
C TYR A 393 1.46 -3.74 0.06
N THR A 394 0.30 -3.85 -0.55
CA THR A 394 -0.84 -2.96 -0.32
C THR A 394 -1.90 -3.67 0.50
N THR A 395 -2.57 -2.92 1.38
CA THR A 395 -3.75 -3.38 2.13
C THR A 395 -5.06 -3.24 1.32
N ARG A 396 -4.96 -2.82 0.05
CA ARG A 396 -6.03 -2.78 -0.96
C ARG A 396 -5.66 -3.58 -2.22
N GLY A 397 -6.58 -3.69 -3.18
CA GLY A 397 -6.31 -4.31 -4.48
C GLY A 397 -5.79 -3.36 -5.57
N ASN A 398 -4.88 -3.87 -6.41
CA ASN A 398 -4.63 -3.45 -7.81
C ASN A 398 -3.82 -2.15 -8.13
N ASP A 399 -2.79 -1.80 -7.35
CA ASP A 399 -1.78 -0.78 -7.77
C ASP A 399 -0.51 -1.39 -8.43
N GLY A 400 -0.47 -2.70 -8.67
CA GLY A 400 0.69 -3.42 -9.24
C GLY A 400 1.74 -3.86 -8.21
N SER A 401 1.58 -3.42 -6.96
CA SER A 401 2.12 -4.00 -5.73
C SER A 401 1.48 -5.37 -5.41
N VAL A 402 2.08 -6.13 -4.50
CA VAL A 402 1.52 -7.41 -4.03
C VAL A 402 0.27 -7.12 -3.20
N ILE A 403 -0.86 -7.72 -3.57
CA ILE A 403 -2.09 -7.66 -2.78
C ILE A 403 -1.95 -8.66 -1.63
N HIS A 404 -2.08 -8.20 -0.39
CA HIS A 404 -2.20 -9.10 0.75
C HIS A 404 -3.64 -9.64 0.83
N THR A 405 -3.91 -10.75 0.14
CA THR A 405 -5.15 -11.51 0.28
C THR A 405 -5.01 -12.51 1.43
N ASN A 406 -5.73 -12.28 2.51
CA ASN A 406 -5.99 -13.22 3.62
C ASN A 406 -4.75 -13.97 4.13
N GLU A 407 -4.08 -13.37 5.12
CA GLU A 407 -3.08 -13.97 6.03
C GLU A 407 -1.67 -14.21 5.48
N VAL A 408 -1.44 -14.39 4.17
CA VAL A 408 -0.10 -14.69 3.63
C VAL A 408 0.73 -13.45 3.29
N ILE A 409 1.92 -13.32 3.89
CA ILE A 409 3.02 -12.47 3.38
C ILE A 409 4.10 -13.40 2.81
N TYR A 410 4.14 -13.53 1.48
CA TYR A 410 5.11 -14.38 0.80
C TYR A 410 6.30 -13.57 0.26
N LEU A 411 7.49 -14.18 0.24
CA LEU A 411 8.69 -13.64 -0.40
C LEU A 411 9.00 -14.44 -1.67
N GLN A 412 8.90 -13.83 -2.85
CA GLN A 412 9.32 -14.51 -4.07
C GLN A 412 10.85 -14.68 -4.07
N VAL A 413 11.29 -15.91 -4.34
CA VAL A 413 12.70 -16.28 -4.55
C VAL A 413 12.85 -17.06 -5.87
N SER A 414 14.02 -16.98 -6.48
CA SER A 414 14.35 -17.65 -7.74
C SER A 414 15.60 -18.51 -7.56
N GLN A 415 15.59 -19.75 -8.07
CA GLN A 415 16.77 -20.61 -8.07
C GLN A 415 17.73 -20.17 -9.18
N VAL A 416 18.96 -19.81 -8.81
CA VAL A 416 20.04 -19.45 -9.74
C VAL A 416 20.88 -20.67 -10.12
N PHE A 417 21.17 -21.53 -9.15
CA PHE A 417 21.95 -22.75 -9.33
C PHE A 417 21.20 -23.96 -8.79
N ASP A 418 21.09 -25.00 -9.62
CA ASP A 418 20.66 -26.33 -9.20
C ASP A 418 21.81 -27.32 -9.43
N THR A 419 22.15 -28.09 -8.40
CA THR A 419 23.40 -28.87 -8.34
C THR A 419 23.16 -30.25 -7.78
N LYS A 420 23.89 -31.23 -8.33
CA LYS A 420 23.99 -32.59 -7.81
C LYS A 420 25.44 -32.92 -7.46
N ASP A 421 25.63 -33.85 -6.55
CA ASP A 421 26.93 -34.47 -6.31
C ASP A 421 27.26 -35.48 -7.42
N LEU A 422 28.55 -35.78 -7.59
CA LEU A 422 29.06 -36.61 -8.68
C LEU A 422 30.09 -37.62 -8.16
N THR A 423 30.00 -38.86 -8.62
CA THR A 423 31.06 -39.87 -8.41
C THR A 423 31.72 -40.21 -9.74
N LEU A 424 33.06 -40.23 -9.75
CA LEU A 424 33.87 -40.68 -10.88
C LEU A 424 34.55 -42.01 -10.52
N ASP A 425 34.27 -43.05 -11.33
CA ASP A 425 34.76 -44.43 -11.11
C ASP A 425 36.29 -44.60 -11.26
N GLN A 426 36.98 -43.57 -11.74
CA GLN A 426 38.43 -43.55 -11.95
C GLN A 426 38.96 -42.10 -12.07
N PRO A 427 40.26 -41.85 -11.83
CA PRO A 427 40.92 -40.59 -12.14
C PRO A 427 40.78 -40.22 -13.61
N GLY A 428 40.16 -39.08 -13.90
CA GLY A 428 39.83 -38.64 -15.25
C GLY A 428 39.45 -37.15 -15.32
N PRO A 429 39.03 -36.68 -16.51
CA PRO A 429 38.59 -35.31 -16.68
C PRO A 429 37.25 -35.06 -16.00
N TRP A 430 37.07 -33.84 -15.51
CA TRP A 430 35.83 -33.35 -14.91
C TRP A 430 35.46 -32.00 -15.53
N ARG A 431 34.16 -31.75 -15.72
CA ARG A 431 33.61 -30.48 -16.20
C ARG A 431 32.71 -29.82 -15.15
N PRO A 432 32.77 -28.49 -14.97
CA PRO A 432 31.82 -27.75 -14.14
C PRO A 432 30.35 -28.03 -14.48
N THR A 433 30.02 -28.26 -15.77
CA THR A 433 28.65 -28.63 -16.17
C THR A 433 28.22 -30.04 -15.75
N ASP A 434 29.13 -30.92 -15.31
CA ASP A 434 28.79 -32.30 -14.89
C ASP A 434 27.99 -32.33 -13.59
N ASN A 435 28.24 -31.40 -12.66
CA ASN A 435 27.52 -31.26 -11.39
C ASN A 435 26.33 -30.29 -11.47
N LEU A 436 26.35 -29.30 -12.38
CA LEU A 436 25.21 -28.42 -12.60
C LEU A 436 24.03 -29.22 -13.18
N VAL A 437 22.89 -29.22 -12.51
CA VAL A 437 21.62 -29.66 -13.10
C VAL A 437 21.11 -28.52 -14.00
N SER A 438 20.96 -27.32 -13.44
CA SER A 438 20.66 -26.08 -14.16
C SER A 438 21.45 -24.90 -13.58
N ALA A 439 21.64 -23.84 -14.37
CA ALA A 439 22.06 -22.54 -13.87
C ALA A 439 21.43 -21.44 -14.73
N GLN A 440 20.64 -20.55 -14.13
CA GLN A 440 19.88 -19.53 -14.85
C GLN A 440 19.59 -18.31 -13.98
N ILE A 441 19.33 -17.16 -14.60
CA ILE A 441 18.75 -15.99 -13.91
C ILE A 441 17.46 -15.54 -14.58
N GLU A 442 16.57 -14.98 -13.79
CA GLU A 442 15.30 -14.40 -14.22
C GLU A 442 15.17 -12.97 -13.71
N ARG A 443 14.69 -12.07 -14.57
CA ARG A 443 14.64 -10.63 -14.35
C ARG A 443 13.19 -10.17 -14.40
N TYR A 444 12.80 -9.32 -13.46
CA TYR A 444 11.40 -8.97 -13.23
C TYR A 444 11.20 -7.45 -13.12
N HIS A 445 10.08 -6.95 -13.66
CA HIS A 445 9.64 -5.57 -13.51
C HIS A 445 8.94 -5.35 -12.16
N GLN A 446 9.47 -4.47 -11.31
CA GLN A 446 9.05 -4.28 -9.91
C GLN A 446 7.52 -4.09 -9.76
N GLY A 447 6.96 -2.97 -10.23
CA GLY A 447 5.53 -2.65 -10.16
C GLY A 447 4.59 -3.45 -11.09
N SER A 448 4.95 -4.69 -11.46
CA SER A 448 4.03 -5.62 -12.13
C SER A 448 4.40 -7.11 -12.00
N MET A 449 5.53 -7.41 -11.34
CA MET A 449 6.16 -8.75 -11.22
C MET A 449 6.26 -9.52 -12.54
N ARG A 450 6.35 -8.81 -13.68
CA ARG A 450 6.41 -9.45 -15.00
C ARG A 450 7.84 -9.87 -15.29
N LEU A 451 8.04 -11.12 -15.69
CA LEU A 451 9.29 -11.58 -16.27
C LEU A 451 9.63 -10.72 -17.49
N THR A 452 10.82 -10.13 -17.51
CA THR A 452 11.34 -9.27 -18.58
C THR A 452 12.48 -9.93 -19.36
N GLY A 453 13.14 -10.93 -18.77
CA GLY A 453 14.15 -11.73 -19.44
C GLY A 453 14.66 -12.88 -18.58
N THR A 454 15.13 -13.92 -19.25
CA THR A 454 15.80 -15.09 -18.64
C THR A 454 17.19 -15.20 -19.26
N SER A 455 18.18 -15.73 -18.55
CA SER A 455 19.51 -16.01 -19.10
C SER A 455 20.01 -17.34 -18.55
N ASN A 456 20.26 -18.31 -19.43
CA ASN A 456 20.82 -19.61 -19.05
C ASN A 456 22.34 -19.47 -18.90
N LEU A 457 22.81 -19.47 -17.65
CA LEU A 457 24.22 -19.37 -17.30
C LEU A 457 24.98 -20.65 -17.70
N LYS A 458 24.34 -21.81 -17.57
CA LYS A 458 24.92 -23.12 -17.91
C LYS A 458 25.26 -23.24 -19.40
N ASP A 459 24.37 -22.76 -20.28
CA ASP A 459 24.59 -22.81 -21.74
C ASP A 459 25.53 -21.70 -22.25
N SER A 460 25.57 -20.56 -21.57
CA SER A 460 26.43 -19.42 -21.95
C SER A 460 27.84 -19.49 -21.38
N GLY A 461 28.03 -20.22 -20.27
CA GLY A 461 29.26 -20.25 -19.49
C GLY A 461 29.45 -19.04 -18.57
N ASP A 462 28.41 -18.20 -18.39
CA ASP A 462 28.47 -16.97 -17.58
C ASP A 462 28.31 -17.28 -16.08
N TYR A 463 29.32 -17.95 -15.51
CA TYR A 463 29.44 -18.26 -14.09
C TYR A 463 30.90 -18.58 -13.75
N ASP A 464 31.32 -18.35 -12.51
CA ASP A 464 32.63 -18.76 -12.01
C ASP A 464 32.50 -20.06 -11.20
N PHE A 465 33.57 -20.86 -11.17
CA PHE A 465 33.69 -22.02 -10.28
C PHE A 465 35.04 -22.05 -9.54
N GLU A 466 35.02 -22.56 -8.31
CA GLU A 466 36.20 -22.81 -7.48
C GLU A 466 36.09 -24.25 -6.91
N LEU A 467 37.14 -25.06 -7.11
CA LEU A 467 37.21 -26.47 -6.71
C LEU A 467 38.28 -26.64 -5.63
N PHE A 468 37.89 -27.17 -4.47
CA PHE A 468 38.74 -27.37 -3.30
C PHE A 468 38.90 -28.85 -2.95
N ASP A 469 40.01 -29.24 -2.33
CA ASP A 469 40.20 -30.57 -1.74
C ASP A 469 39.66 -30.66 -0.30
N THR A 470 39.76 -31.84 0.33
CA THR A 470 39.39 -32.07 1.74
C THR A 470 40.21 -31.29 2.78
N HIS A 471 41.28 -30.61 2.36
CA HIS A 471 42.07 -29.69 3.20
C HIS A 471 41.77 -28.21 2.89
N HIS A 472 40.68 -27.95 2.16
CA HIS A 472 40.27 -26.63 1.66
C HIS A 472 41.35 -25.92 0.82
N GLN A 473 42.24 -26.66 0.16
CA GLN A 473 43.21 -26.10 -0.78
C GLN A 473 42.56 -25.97 -2.16
N LEU A 474 42.75 -24.83 -2.83
CA LEU A 474 42.23 -24.61 -4.18
C LEU A 474 42.98 -25.50 -5.18
N VAL A 475 42.24 -26.41 -5.82
CA VAL A 475 42.72 -27.37 -6.83
C VAL A 475 42.60 -26.79 -8.23
N ALA A 476 41.48 -26.12 -8.51
CA ALA A 476 41.21 -25.44 -9.78
C ALA A 476 40.19 -24.30 -9.58
N SER A 477 40.24 -23.30 -10.44
CA SER A 477 39.15 -22.33 -10.61
C SER A 477 39.10 -21.85 -12.06
N GLY A 478 37.95 -21.31 -12.47
CA GLY A 478 37.75 -20.85 -13.84
C GLY A 478 36.38 -20.24 -14.07
N HIS A 479 36.12 -19.87 -15.31
CA HIS A 479 34.88 -19.24 -15.77
C HIS A 479 34.22 -20.10 -16.86
N GLY A 480 32.96 -20.44 -16.67
CA GLY A 480 32.21 -21.36 -17.52
C GLY A 480 32.70 -22.81 -17.45
N ASP A 481 32.44 -23.58 -18.51
CA ASP A 481 32.70 -25.03 -18.58
C ASP A 481 34.17 -25.37 -18.94
N GLN A 482 35.14 -24.77 -18.24
CA GLN A 482 36.56 -25.08 -18.43
C GLN A 482 36.88 -26.43 -17.79
N PRO A 483 37.32 -27.45 -18.56
CA PRO A 483 37.52 -28.80 -18.05
C PRO A 483 38.80 -28.89 -17.21
N VAL A 484 38.72 -29.57 -16.07
CA VAL A 484 39.89 -30.00 -15.31
C VAL A 484 40.32 -31.36 -15.85
N GLU A 485 41.43 -31.41 -16.59
CA GLU A 485 41.82 -32.61 -17.36
C GLU A 485 42.02 -33.89 -16.53
N ARG A 486 42.35 -33.74 -15.24
CA ARG A 486 42.55 -34.88 -14.34
C ARG A 486 42.36 -34.52 -12.87
N LEU A 487 41.34 -35.09 -12.23
CA LEU A 487 41.28 -35.20 -10.77
C LEU A 487 41.98 -36.48 -10.29
N ALA A 488 42.58 -36.43 -9.10
CA ALA A 488 43.14 -37.59 -8.41
C ALA A 488 42.07 -38.27 -7.52
N PRO A 489 42.26 -39.52 -7.05
CA PRO A 489 41.34 -40.12 -6.08
C PRO A 489 41.22 -39.27 -4.81
N GLY A 490 39.99 -39.06 -4.33
CA GLY A 490 39.69 -38.18 -3.22
C GLY A 490 38.29 -37.55 -3.32
N GLU A 491 37.95 -36.72 -2.35
CA GLU A 491 36.73 -35.92 -2.34
C GLU A 491 37.08 -34.45 -2.59
N TYR A 492 36.26 -33.77 -3.38
CA TYR A 492 36.41 -32.36 -3.73
C TYR A 492 35.09 -31.62 -3.51
N GLN A 493 35.20 -30.35 -3.13
CA GLN A 493 34.09 -29.43 -2.97
C GLN A 493 34.14 -28.40 -4.10
N VAL A 494 33.10 -28.31 -4.93
CA VAL A 494 32.97 -27.28 -5.96
C VAL A 494 31.96 -26.23 -5.52
N CYS A 495 32.39 -24.97 -5.52
CA CYS A 495 31.56 -23.79 -5.35
C CYS A 495 31.30 -23.15 -6.72
N TYR A 496 30.05 -23.12 -7.15
CA TYR A 496 29.58 -22.32 -8.30
C TYR A 496 29.20 -20.94 -7.82
N SER A 497 29.38 -19.92 -8.66
CA SER A 497 28.90 -18.59 -8.35
C SER A 497 28.63 -17.68 -9.54
N TYR A 498 27.74 -16.72 -9.35
CA TYR A 498 27.37 -15.68 -10.30
C TYR A 498 27.28 -14.33 -9.59
N ALA A 499 27.87 -13.29 -10.17
CA ALA A 499 27.77 -11.93 -9.65
C ALA A 499 26.70 -11.16 -10.43
N ILE A 500 25.59 -10.81 -9.75
CA ILE A 500 24.58 -9.89 -10.29
C ILE A 500 25.22 -8.51 -10.46
N ASN A 501 26.01 -8.10 -9.45
CA ASN A 501 26.86 -6.92 -9.46
C ASN A 501 28.02 -7.09 -8.44
N PRO A 502 28.90 -6.10 -8.22
CA PRO A 502 30.05 -6.24 -7.32
C PRO A 502 29.73 -6.50 -5.83
N THR A 503 28.50 -6.29 -5.36
CA THR A 503 28.09 -6.61 -3.97
C THR A 503 27.22 -7.87 -3.90
N HIS A 504 26.38 -8.12 -4.91
CA HIS A 504 25.39 -9.19 -4.87
C HIS A 504 25.86 -10.40 -5.70
N LYS A 505 26.51 -11.34 -5.01
CA LYS A 505 27.02 -12.61 -5.53
C LYS A 505 26.21 -13.79 -4.97
N VAL A 506 25.69 -14.64 -5.85
CA VAL A 506 24.99 -15.89 -5.52
C VAL A 506 25.94 -17.06 -5.70
N SER A 507 25.85 -18.08 -4.83
CA SER A 507 26.71 -19.27 -4.81
C SER A 507 25.95 -20.55 -4.50
N LYS A 508 26.40 -21.70 -5.01
CA LYS A 508 25.95 -23.04 -4.58
C LYS A 508 27.13 -24.00 -4.53
N THR A 509 27.16 -24.84 -3.50
CA THR A 509 28.21 -25.85 -3.30
C THR A 509 27.69 -27.26 -3.62
N ALA A 510 28.53 -28.07 -4.27
CA ALA A 510 28.32 -29.50 -4.51
C ALA A 510 29.64 -30.27 -4.39
N TYR A 511 29.59 -31.60 -4.45
CA TYR A 511 30.74 -32.47 -4.23
C TYR A 511 31.08 -33.37 -5.42
N VAL A 512 32.37 -33.71 -5.54
CA VAL A 512 32.90 -34.65 -6.53
C VAL A 512 33.76 -35.69 -5.80
N THR A 513 33.34 -36.96 -5.84
CA THR A 513 34.09 -38.08 -5.26
C THR A 513 34.76 -38.88 -6.37
N VAL A 514 36.08 -38.93 -6.38
CA VAL A 514 36.88 -39.68 -7.36
C VAL A 514 37.41 -40.94 -6.70
N THR A 515 37.01 -42.10 -7.20
CA THR A 515 37.40 -43.39 -6.62
C THR A 515 38.71 -43.92 -7.24
N ASP A 516 39.46 -44.71 -6.47
CA ASP A 516 40.59 -45.47 -7.00
C ASP A 516 40.15 -46.89 -7.36
N PRO A 517 40.12 -47.30 -8.65
CA PRO A 517 39.77 -48.65 -9.05
C PRO A 517 40.67 -49.72 -8.42
N SER A 518 41.87 -49.36 -7.96
CA SER A 518 42.81 -50.24 -7.23
C SER A 518 42.31 -50.69 -5.85
N THR A 519 41.27 -50.04 -5.30
CA THR A 519 40.71 -50.33 -3.97
C THR A 519 39.40 -51.12 -4.00
N ARG A 520 38.91 -51.48 -5.18
CA ARG A 520 37.69 -52.30 -5.32
C ARG A 520 37.94 -53.71 -4.75
N PRO A 521 37.13 -54.20 -3.80
CA PRO A 521 37.25 -55.58 -3.34
C PRO A 521 36.95 -56.54 -4.50
N GLU A 522 37.87 -57.48 -4.77
CA GLU A 522 37.58 -58.59 -5.68
C GLU A 522 36.44 -59.43 -5.09
N GLY A 523 35.31 -59.51 -5.80
CA GLY A 523 34.32 -60.55 -5.55
C GLY A 523 34.95 -61.92 -5.80
N PRO A 524 34.52 -62.98 -5.09
CA PRO A 524 35.20 -64.28 -5.14
C PRO A 524 35.24 -64.83 -6.57
N HIS A 525 36.45 -64.95 -7.11
CA HIS A 525 36.67 -65.50 -8.45
C HIS A 525 36.24 -66.96 -8.54
N ASP A 526 35.26 -67.24 -9.41
CA ASP A 526 34.95 -68.60 -9.86
C ASP A 526 36.21 -69.25 -10.46
N ASN A 527 36.49 -70.48 -10.02
CA ASN A 527 37.69 -71.21 -10.41
C ASN A 527 37.28 -72.59 -10.97
N PRO A 528 37.38 -72.83 -12.29
CA PRO A 528 36.69 -73.94 -12.94
C PRO A 528 37.40 -75.29 -12.74
N ARG A 529 36.69 -76.30 -12.20
CA ARG A 529 37.16 -77.70 -12.19
C ARG A 529 36.06 -78.76 -11.99
N GLU A 530 35.59 -79.31 -13.09
CA GLU A 530 35.23 -80.74 -13.22
C GLU A 530 36.50 -81.53 -13.64
N PRO A 531 36.63 -82.87 -13.46
CA PRO A 531 35.62 -83.94 -13.63
C PRO A 531 35.38 -84.77 -12.33
N ASP A 532 34.58 -85.84 -12.26
CA ASP A 532 34.18 -86.85 -13.27
C ASP A 532 32.80 -87.52 -12.99
N SER A 533 32.02 -87.75 -14.06
CA SER A 533 31.31 -89.00 -14.46
C SER A 533 30.62 -89.97 -13.45
N PRO A 534 29.58 -90.77 -13.85
CA PRO A 534 28.68 -90.68 -15.02
C PRO A 534 27.18 -91.03 -14.73
N ALA A 535 26.37 -91.04 -15.81
CA ALA A 535 25.20 -91.91 -16.11
C ALA A 535 23.86 -91.19 -16.42
N SER A 536 23.24 -91.63 -17.53
CA SER A 536 21.91 -91.28 -18.07
C SER A 536 20.93 -92.48 -17.84
N PRO A 537 19.62 -92.48 -18.20
CA PRO A 537 18.98 -91.71 -19.29
C PRO A 537 17.53 -91.21 -19.06
N ALA A 538 16.98 -90.62 -20.14
CA ALA A 538 15.58 -90.63 -20.61
C ALA A 538 14.71 -89.36 -20.44
N ASP A 539 14.01 -89.10 -21.55
CA ASP A 539 13.06 -88.03 -21.93
C ASP A 539 11.83 -88.77 -22.54
N PRO A 540 10.65 -88.18 -22.89
CA PRO A 540 10.07 -86.86 -22.59
C PRO A 540 8.67 -86.93 -21.92
N THR A 541 8.06 -85.76 -21.66
CA THR A 541 6.67 -85.33 -22.03
C THR A 541 5.93 -84.49 -20.97
N ALA A 542 5.05 -83.61 -21.46
CA ALA A 542 4.19 -82.68 -20.70
C ALA A 542 2.70 -83.10 -20.88
N PRO A 543 1.62 -82.32 -20.54
CA PRO A 543 1.55 -80.97 -19.93
C PRO A 543 0.42 -80.77 -18.87
N LYS A 544 0.19 -79.49 -18.50
CA LYS A 544 -1.05 -78.83 -17.98
C LYS A 544 -1.17 -78.49 -16.48
N THR A 545 -1.50 -77.21 -16.28
CA THR A 545 -2.20 -76.52 -15.16
C THR A 545 -3.71 -76.90 -15.08
N PRO A 546 -4.56 -76.42 -14.13
CA PRO A 546 -4.35 -75.37 -13.10
C PRO A 546 -4.90 -75.66 -11.66
N SER A 547 -4.69 -74.69 -10.75
CA SER A 547 -5.64 -74.16 -9.74
C SER A 547 -6.29 -75.06 -8.67
N ALA A 548 -6.04 -74.74 -7.39
CA ALA A 548 -7.10 -74.51 -6.37
C ALA A 548 -6.58 -73.76 -5.14
N ASP A 549 -7.36 -72.80 -4.63
CA ASP A 549 -7.33 -72.27 -3.26
C ASP A 549 -8.61 -72.76 -2.53
N PRO A 550 -8.64 -72.86 -1.19
CA PRO A 550 -9.61 -72.01 -0.48
C PRO A 550 -9.26 -71.60 0.98
N ALA A 551 -9.59 -70.35 1.33
CA ALA A 551 -10.37 -69.85 2.50
C ALA A 551 -10.18 -70.48 3.92
N ALA A 552 -10.34 -69.77 5.06
CA ALA A 552 -11.22 -68.64 5.42
C ALA A 552 -10.69 -67.93 6.73
N GLU A 553 -11.32 -66.96 7.42
CA GLU A 553 -12.69 -66.41 7.40
C GLU A 553 -12.81 -65.02 8.12
N LYS A 554 -13.61 -64.06 7.57
CA LYS A 554 -14.34 -62.92 8.23
C LYS A 554 -13.58 -61.87 9.11
N LEU A 555 -14.08 -60.64 9.40
CA LEU A 555 -15.44 -60.04 9.36
C LEU A 555 -15.51 -58.62 8.71
N LEU A 556 -16.73 -58.27 8.25
CA LEU A 556 -17.43 -56.97 7.98
C LEU A 556 -16.65 -55.62 8.03
N HIS A 557 -16.72 -54.72 7.02
CA HIS A 557 -17.85 -53.89 6.49
C HIS A 557 -18.19 -52.65 7.35
N SER A 558 -18.52 -51.45 6.84
CA SER A 558 -18.66 -50.89 5.45
C SER A 558 -18.55 -49.32 5.53
N GLN A 559 -18.92 -48.40 4.60
CA GLN A 559 -19.75 -48.41 3.38
C GLN A 559 -19.58 -47.15 2.48
N ALA A 560 -19.54 -47.35 1.15
CA ALA A 560 -20.22 -46.63 0.03
C ALA A 560 -20.38 -45.07 0.00
N GLU A 561 -19.89 -44.36 -1.05
CA GLU A 561 -20.58 -43.95 -2.32
C GLU A 561 -21.23 -42.53 -2.25
N GLN A 562 -21.52 -41.77 -3.32
CA GLN A 562 -21.52 -41.99 -4.79
C GLN A 562 -21.30 -40.65 -5.56
N ALA A 563 -21.16 -40.68 -6.89
CA ALA A 563 -21.19 -39.52 -7.79
C ALA A 563 -22.36 -39.62 -8.81
N PRO A 564 -22.68 -38.56 -9.58
CA PRO A 564 -23.02 -38.80 -10.99
C PRO A 564 -22.62 -37.69 -12.01
N GLU A 565 -22.09 -38.16 -13.15
CA GLU A 565 -22.38 -37.85 -14.58
C GLU A 565 -22.67 -36.41 -15.14
N ALA A 566 -22.41 -36.28 -16.45
CA ALA A 566 -22.72 -35.13 -17.31
C ALA A 566 -23.17 -35.59 -18.73
N PRO A 567 -23.81 -34.76 -19.58
CA PRO A 567 -24.09 -35.12 -20.98
C PRO A 567 -23.66 -34.11 -22.09
N ALA A 568 -22.77 -34.60 -22.96
CA ALA A 568 -22.71 -34.48 -24.44
C ALA A 568 -23.10 -33.20 -25.26
N LYS A 569 -22.06 -32.66 -25.95
CA LYS A 569 -21.92 -32.37 -27.41
C LYS A 569 -23.00 -31.63 -28.26
N SER A 570 -22.51 -30.70 -29.10
CA SER A 570 -22.93 -30.50 -30.50
C SER A 570 -21.75 -29.98 -31.37
N GLU A 571 -21.91 -29.81 -32.70
CA GLU A 571 -20.79 -29.70 -33.68
C GLU A 571 -20.62 -28.35 -34.44
N VAL A 572 -19.50 -28.23 -35.17
CA VAL A 572 -18.97 -27.12 -36.00
C VAL A 572 -19.86 -26.82 -37.23
N GLY A 573 -19.98 -25.65 -37.88
CA GLY A 573 -19.35 -24.30 -37.87
C GLY A 573 -19.82 -23.59 -39.18
N PRO A 574 -19.07 -22.70 -39.88
CA PRO A 574 -18.02 -21.73 -39.49
C PRO A 574 -18.37 -20.27 -39.92
N GLY A 575 -17.52 -19.26 -39.60
CA GLY A 575 -17.40 -18.02 -40.40
C GLY A 575 -17.45 -16.65 -39.68
N ASP A 576 -16.30 -15.97 -39.69
CA ASP A 576 -16.03 -14.51 -39.74
C ASP A 576 -16.74 -13.43 -38.88
N ALA A 577 -16.07 -12.27 -38.86
CA ALA A 577 -16.50 -10.93 -38.40
C ALA A 577 -16.58 -10.66 -36.89
N VAL A 578 -15.46 -10.17 -36.34
CA VAL A 578 -15.46 -9.35 -35.11
C VAL A 578 -16.16 -8.01 -35.39
N GLN A 579 -17.27 -7.73 -34.70
CA GLN A 579 -17.85 -6.38 -34.62
C GLN A 579 -18.01 -5.94 -33.17
N VAL A 580 -17.31 -4.87 -32.79
CA VAL A 580 -17.48 -4.20 -31.50
C VAL A 580 -18.70 -3.30 -31.59
N GLY A 581 -19.80 -3.72 -30.94
CA GLY A 581 -21.07 -2.99 -30.94
C GLY A 581 -21.05 -1.77 -30.02
N VAL A 582 -20.67 -0.60 -30.55
CA VAL A 582 -20.78 0.68 -29.81
C VAL A 582 -22.24 1.13 -29.78
N ALA A 583 -22.88 1.03 -28.62
CA ALA A 583 -24.23 1.55 -28.39
C ALA A 583 -24.20 3.08 -28.19
N ALA A 584 -24.51 3.84 -29.24
CA ALA A 584 -24.52 5.29 -29.19
C ALA A 584 -25.87 5.85 -28.69
N SER A 585 -25.87 6.44 -27.48
CA SER A 585 -26.99 7.23 -26.96
C SER A 585 -26.72 8.73 -27.18
N ALA A 586 -27.54 9.39 -28.00
CA ALA A 586 -27.30 10.76 -28.42
C ALA A 586 -27.69 11.80 -27.36
N SER A 587 -26.71 12.51 -26.79
CA SER A 587 -26.96 13.69 -25.95
C SER A 587 -27.26 14.92 -26.81
N ARG A 588 -28.34 15.64 -26.46
CA ARG A 588 -28.88 16.77 -27.23
C ARG A 588 -28.45 18.09 -26.59
N ALA A 589 -27.29 18.61 -27.00
CA ALA A 589 -26.71 19.81 -26.41
C ALA A 589 -27.66 21.02 -26.46
N GLN A 590 -27.92 21.61 -25.29
CA GLN A 590 -28.46 22.97 -25.14
C GLN A 590 -27.38 23.84 -24.50
N SER A 591 -27.03 24.95 -25.15
CA SER A 591 -25.97 25.86 -24.70
C SER A 591 -26.49 26.83 -23.66
N HIS A 592 -25.92 26.81 -22.45
CA HIS A 592 -26.10 27.90 -21.48
C HIS A 592 -24.95 28.90 -21.58
N VAL A 593 -25.28 30.19 -21.47
CA VAL A 593 -24.37 31.32 -21.70
C VAL A 593 -23.99 31.95 -20.37
N ILE A 594 -22.68 32.03 -20.10
CA ILE A 594 -22.13 32.86 -19.01
C ILE A 594 -21.81 34.25 -19.60
N PRO A 595 -22.28 35.37 -19.00
CA PRO A 595 -21.96 36.71 -19.51
C PRO A 595 -20.47 37.04 -19.34
N ARG A 596 -19.81 37.46 -20.43
CA ARG A 596 -18.49 38.13 -20.39
C ARG A 596 -18.66 39.65 -20.34
N LEU A 597 -17.77 40.31 -19.62
CA LEU A 597 -17.58 41.77 -19.63
C LEU A 597 -16.09 42.08 -19.42
N GLY A 598 -15.55 43.04 -20.18
CA GLY A 598 -14.18 43.54 -20.04
C GLY A 598 -13.10 42.70 -20.72
N ASP A 599 -12.59 43.19 -21.85
CA ASP A 599 -11.38 42.68 -22.52
C ASP A 599 -10.38 43.83 -22.68
N GLN A 600 -9.24 43.76 -22.00
CA GLN A 600 -7.96 44.35 -22.39
C GLN A 600 -6.83 43.51 -21.80
N GLY A 601 -5.87 43.09 -22.65
CA GLY A 601 -4.81 42.16 -22.26
C GLY A 601 -3.44 42.81 -22.02
N SER A 602 -2.60 42.09 -21.27
CA SER A 602 -1.14 42.25 -21.28
C SER A 602 -0.50 40.88 -20.99
N SER A 603 0.60 40.55 -21.66
CA SER A 603 1.20 39.21 -21.63
C SER A 603 2.66 39.24 -21.18
N THR A 604 2.97 38.49 -20.12
CA THR A 604 4.28 37.87 -19.88
C THR A 604 4.09 36.61 -19.06
N ALA A 605 4.89 35.57 -19.34
CA ALA A 605 4.77 34.26 -18.70
C ALA A 605 5.81 34.07 -17.58
N ASN A 606 5.56 33.09 -16.72
CA ASN A 606 6.60 32.22 -16.18
C ASN A 606 6.02 30.83 -15.90
N THR A 607 6.78 29.79 -16.22
CA THR A 607 6.37 28.38 -16.07
C THR A 607 7.10 27.75 -14.89
N ALA A 608 6.35 27.15 -13.97
CA ALA A 608 6.84 26.15 -13.03
C ALA A 608 5.88 24.95 -13.08
N SER A 609 6.42 23.73 -13.16
CA SER A 609 5.64 22.51 -13.34
C SER A 609 5.74 21.61 -12.12
N VAL A 610 4.60 21.26 -11.54
CA VAL A 610 4.47 20.17 -10.57
C VAL A 610 3.43 19.19 -11.13
N GLN A 611 3.76 17.91 -11.18
CA GLN A 611 2.81 16.85 -11.50
C GLN A 611 2.32 16.23 -10.19
N GLY A 612 0.99 16.20 -10.01
CA GLY A 612 0.33 15.69 -8.81
C GLY A 612 -1.15 15.50 -9.09
N THR A 613 -1.53 14.24 -9.25
CA THR A 613 -2.89 13.67 -9.40
C THR A 613 -4.06 14.46 -8.81
N GLY A 614 -5.24 14.40 -9.46
CA GLY A 614 -6.50 14.56 -8.72
C GLY A 614 -7.73 14.90 -9.57
N VAL A 615 -7.78 16.12 -10.12
CA VAL A 615 -9.01 16.68 -10.71
C VAL A 615 -8.77 17.20 -12.13
N ALA A 616 -9.42 16.59 -13.11
CA ALA A 616 -9.43 16.99 -14.51
C ALA A 616 -10.75 16.50 -15.17
N ALA A 617 -11.36 17.21 -16.12
CA ALA A 617 -11.19 18.60 -16.55
C ALA A 617 -12.44 19.04 -17.34
N LEU A 618 -12.66 20.36 -17.51
CA LEU A 618 -13.66 20.87 -18.46
C LEU A 618 -13.22 22.24 -19.02
N LEU A 619 -13.63 22.53 -20.26
CA LEU A 619 -13.36 23.77 -21.02
C LEU A 619 -11.90 24.03 -21.46
N GLY A 620 -11.27 23.04 -22.10
CA GLY A 620 -10.16 23.29 -23.04
C GLY A 620 -10.70 23.83 -24.39
N ILE A 621 -10.42 25.10 -24.72
CA ILE A 621 -10.85 25.71 -25.99
C ILE A 621 -9.83 25.39 -27.10
N VAL A 622 -10.27 24.74 -28.17
CA VAL A 622 -9.45 24.48 -29.37
C VAL A 622 -9.35 25.75 -30.23
N VAL A 623 -8.20 26.42 -30.19
CA VAL A 623 -7.87 27.50 -31.14
C VAL A 623 -7.17 26.93 -32.37
N THR A 624 -7.91 26.73 -33.45
CA THR A 624 -7.37 26.16 -34.69
C THR A 624 -6.63 27.22 -35.51
N ALA A 625 -5.32 27.38 -35.29
CA ALA A 625 -4.48 28.29 -36.07
C ALA A 625 -4.19 27.72 -37.47
N VAL A 626 -4.89 28.20 -38.49
CA VAL A 626 -4.70 27.75 -39.89
C VAL A 626 -3.45 28.40 -40.50
N ALA A 627 -2.31 27.71 -40.41
CA ALA A 627 -1.09 28.05 -41.13
C ALA A 627 -1.08 27.41 -42.53
N ALA A 628 -1.23 28.22 -43.58
CA ALA A 628 -1.35 27.73 -44.97
C ALA A 628 0.01 27.54 -45.67
N THR A 629 0.53 26.32 -45.70
CA THR A 629 1.81 25.99 -46.35
C THR A 629 1.60 25.48 -47.78
N ARG A 630 2.13 26.19 -48.79
CA ARG A 630 2.05 25.80 -50.22
C ARG A 630 3.09 24.74 -50.58
N THR A 631 2.65 23.50 -50.82
CA THR A 631 3.52 22.46 -51.41
C THR A 631 3.51 22.54 -52.94
N ARG A 632 4.63 22.95 -53.55
CA ARG A 632 4.87 22.80 -55.00
C ARG A 632 5.32 21.36 -55.29
N LEU A 633 4.48 20.58 -55.97
CA LEU A 633 4.93 19.33 -56.60
C LEU A 633 5.74 19.64 -57.87
N ARG A 634 6.84 18.91 -58.06
CA ARG A 634 7.56 18.86 -59.35
C ARG A 634 6.77 17.96 -60.31
N SER A 635 6.59 18.41 -61.54
CA SER A 635 6.34 17.54 -62.68
C SER A 635 7.60 17.49 -63.52
N HIS A 636 8.05 16.29 -63.89
CA HIS A 636 9.12 16.08 -64.86
C HIS A 636 8.51 15.32 -66.04
N ARG A 637 8.32 16.03 -67.15
CA ARG A 637 8.17 15.42 -68.47
C ARG A 637 8.55 16.46 -69.52
N ASP A 638 9.41 16.01 -70.41
CA ASP A 638 9.93 16.65 -71.63
C ASP A 638 10.56 18.05 -71.44
#